data_AF-A0AAW8NMS2-F1
#
_entry.id   AF-A0AAW8NMS2-F1
#
_cell.length_a   1.000
_cell.length_b   1.000
_cell.length_c   1.000
_cell.angle_alpha   90.00
_cell.angle_beta   90.00
_cell.angle_gamma   90.00
#
_symmetry.space_group_name_H-M   'P 1'
#
loop_
_entity.id
_entity.type
_entity.pdbx_description
1 polymer ?
#
loop_
_entity_poly.entity_id
_entity_poly.type
_entity_poly.pdbx_seq_one_letter_code
_entity_poly.pdbx_strand_id
1 'polypeptide(L)'
;MTITRENLKVFKPELLGSSDDAGGMRTKNEVQSGKLNELFSAISDIDHAQSSIDIAKCYPALDTANTSILLDGHVFISEPPADPLVSLFLVESDDLDDAARMLEMKEILESAVTAGSLFRSGAPGFLPNQNSFSREYLNSTYMFNGKEYRKTTHLRVGQIIAITVEYLGVEDNQWPRFTHYAMVTDINAPGNSAGNIVFDPPMKQATPDSSVSINGHSQCTKLRLVNDANPLKYHGVTKLTAATTSSTLPVRETSQNLLPAIRSEKVHSGLTISVNDDGANIVRKTLTQPATSSQTYTFDSSDKMPAVDGVEPNTAVLSFISGGVTYGNLSGIITESAGILSVTLSRTPDIGTPVSVAYIPAPQYLGYNSGDAFPSNSKIVRGTLLGTYVLASTGQRYSFIEKDDGIYTTVSNYRTYRIGIMNYDTGEITYEDSSQYYDVEYTCLVEQPESTTSTQYVLPVESPILETFYLQVETTAGALISASCDASGNINGTNVSGLIVNGLVTLNFAVGVELSTLIYNITELVNSLPPAELYGLNPLRIPSSGIIPIFRKWGTVALQHTQYQPITAPSAGQTKNIRAGARFADITDANGASLWTATNDHYTLDTQAGTVEINSDFAGFTAPFVLSDTIGELALVTDVGTNQLQLASELTQEYPINSTVASVQVLGDLQARVGKVRDMTAWSNNWDLDGDPATGNLNTVDYPIELTNDTAVNEDWVLLFTSDSSFRCIGKRIGQIAIGDTLNDFTPINPLTNSPFFIIRAAAFGGGWSAGEAIRFETFASAKPLMALRTVQAGHSQITTDKAVLSFRGNES
;
A
#
# COMPACT_ATOMS: atom_id res chain seq x y z
N MET A 1 -11.89 -43.64 -5.61
CA MET A 1 -12.58 -43.40 -4.35
C MET A 1 -13.27 -42.07 -4.49
N THR A 2 -14.57 -41.99 -4.18
CA THR A 2 -15.31 -40.73 -4.24
C THR A 2 -14.78 -39.77 -3.18
N ILE A 3 -14.44 -38.54 -3.57
CA ILE A 3 -14.05 -37.50 -2.62
C ILE A 3 -15.30 -37.01 -1.87
N THR A 4 -15.28 -37.09 -0.54
CA THR A 4 -16.40 -36.66 0.31
C THR A 4 -16.01 -35.46 1.18
N ARG A 5 -17.00 -34.88 1.89
CA ARG A 5 -16.79 -33.79 2.85
C ARG A 5 -15.74 -34.14 3.92
N GLU A 6 -15.65 -35.41 4.35
CA GLU A 6 -14.66 -35.83 5.35
C GLU A 6 -13.24 -35.76 4.83
N ASN A 7 -13.03 -35.87 3.52
CA ASN A 7 -11.70 -35.85 2.94
C ASN A 7 -11.13 -34.43 2.80
N LEU A 8 -11.97 -33.39 2.91
CA LEU A 8 -11.52 -32.00 2.84
C LEU A 8 -11.23 -31.49 4.25
N LYS A 9 -9.95 -31.38 4.59
CA LYS A 9 -9.47 -31.01 5.92
C LYS A 9 -8.67 -29.71 5.88
N VAL A 10 -8.70 -28.96 6.97
CA VAL A 10 -7.74 -27.88 7.23
C VAL A 10 -6.88 -28.32 8.40
N PHE A 11 -5.57 -28.50 8.17
CA PHE A 11 -4.63 -28.94 9.20
C PHE A 11 -3.92 -27.75 9.85
N LYS A 12 -3.55 -27.94 11.11
CA LYS A 12 -2.77 -26.99 11.92
C LYS A 12 -1.28 -27.07 11.59
N PRO A 13 -0.55 -25.95 11.74
CA PRO A 13 0.90 -25.93 11.67
C PRO A 13 1.52 -26.56 12.93
N GLU A 14 2.85 -26.64 12.98
CA GLU A 14 3.60 -27.13 14.16
C GLU A 14 3.23 -26.37 15.43
N LEU A 15 3.09 -25.05 15.32
CA LEU A 15 2.74 -24.17 16.43
C LEU A 15 1.76 -23.09 15.99
N LEU A 16 0.67 -22.92 16.74
CA LEU A 16 -0.23 -21.77 16.64
C LEU A 16 0.08 -20.77 17.76
N GLY A 17 -0.16 -19.49 17.51
CA GLY A 17 0.03 -18.42 18.48
C GLY A 17 0.79 -17.23 17.89
N SER A 18 1.23 -16.33 18.76
CA SER A 18 1.87 -15.06 18.40
C SER A 18 3.41 -15.05 18.59
N SER A 19 4.01 -16.14 19.06
CA SER A 19 5.46 -16.25 19.20
C SER A 19 6.16 -16.25 17.84
N ASP A 20 7.42 -15.84 17.80
CA ASP A 20 8.23 -15.85 16.56
C ASP A 20 8.36 -17.26 15.94
N ASP A 21 8.26 -18.31 16.78
CA ASP A 21 8.29 -19.71 16.35
C ASP A 21 6.95 -20.24 15.80
N ALA A 22 5.86 -19.47 15.84
CA ALA A 22 4.54 -19.91 15.38
C ALA A 22 4.53 -20.08 13.85
N GLY A 23 3.74 -21.03 13.34
CA GLY A 23 3.78 -21.47 11.94
C GLY A 23 4.60 -22.76 11.78
N GLY A 24 5.39 -22.83 10.72
CA GLY A 24 6.11 -24.05 10.36
C GLY A 24 5.24 -25.09 9.65
N MET A 25 5.70 -26.34 9.63
CA MET A 25 5.20 -27.42 8.77
C MET A 25 3.76 -27.83 9.08
N ARG A 26 3.10 -28.47 8.10
CA ARG A 26 1.80 -29.12 8.31
C ARG A 26 1.91 -30.26 9.33
N THR A 27 0.97 -30.30 10.27
CA THR A 27 0.76 -31.46 11.16
C THR A 27 -0.45 -32.30 10.73
N LYS A 28 -0.70 -33.39 11.43
CA LYS A 28 -1.95 -34.17 11.31
C LYS A 28 -3.08 -33.70 12.21
N ASN A 29 -2.87 -32.63 12.99
CA ASN A 29 -3.92 -32.08 13.83
C ASN A 29 -4.87 -31.24 12.98
N GLU A 30 -6.12 -31.67 12.89
CA GLU A 30 -7.17 -30.96 12.14
C GLU A 30 -7.70 -29.76 12.93
N VAL A 31 -8.04 -28.69 12.22
CA VAL A 31 -8.88 -27.59 12.73
C VAL A 31 -10.30 -28.13 12.86
N GLN A 32 -10.81 -28.21 14.09
CA GLN A 32 -12.13 -28.76 14.36
C GLN A 32 -13.22 -27.71 14.07
N SER A 33 -14.10 -28.00 13.12
CA SER A 33 -15.23 -27.12 12.79
C SER A 33 -16.13 -26.91 14.01
N GLY A 34 -16.55 -25.66 14.24
CA GLY A 34 -17.45 -25.28 15.35
C GLY A 34 -16.77 -25.13 16.71
N LYS A 35 -15.56 -25.64 16.89
CA LYS A 35 -14.82 -25.49 18.15
C LYS A 35 -14.18 -24.10 18.23
N LEU A 36 -14.33 -23.47 19.40
CA LEU A 36 -13.84 -22.12 19.65
C LEU A 36 -12.31 -22.07 19.67
N ASN A 37 -11.77 -20.97 19.13
CA ASN A 37 -10.36 -20.61 19.19
C ASN A 37 -9.39 -21.66 18.62
N GLU A 38 -9.80 -22.36 17.55
CA GLU A 38 -9.00 -23.43 16.96
C GLU A 38 -7.87 -22.94 16.04
N LEU A 39 -8.04 -21.77 15.40
CA LEU A 39 -7.07 -21.16 14.51
C LEU A 39 -6.52 -19.83 15.06
N PHE A 40 -7.40 -19.00 15.63
CA PHE A 40 -7.04 -17.76 16.33
C PHE A 40 -7.40 -17.87 17.81
N SER A 41 -6.70 -17.13 18.67
CA SER A 41 -7.06 -16.98 20.08
C SER A 41 -8.37 -16.19 20.26
N ALA A 42 -8.91 -16.20 21.47
CA ALA A 42 -10.00 -15.29 21.83
C ALA A 42 -9.53 -13.83 21.71
N ILE A 43 -10.43 -12.94 21.31
CA ILE A 43 -10.20 -11.49 21.34
C ILE A 43 -10.39 -11.04 22.78
N SER A 44 -9.40 -10.33 23.34
CA SER A 44 -9.47 -9.78 24.70
C SER A 44 -10.05 -8.37 24.74
N ASP A 45 -10.47 -7.92 25.92
CA ASP A 45 -10.89 -6.53 26.14
C ASP A 45 -9.78 -5.52 25.79
N ILE A 46 -8.51 -5.92 25.96
CA ILE A 46 -7.36 -5.09 25.59
C ILE A 46 -7.22 -5.00 24.08
N ASP A 47 -7.47 -6.09 23.34
CA ASP A 47 -7.44 -6.09 21.87
C ASP A 47 -8.50 -5.15 21.29
N HIS A 48 -9.68 -5.05 21.90
CA HIS A 48 -10.68 -4.05 21.52
C HIS A 48 -10.29 -2.61 21.92
N ALA A 49 -9.55 -2.42 23.00
CA ALA A 49 -9.14 -1.10 23.46
C ALA A 49 -7.94 -0.53 22.68
N GLN A 50 -6.95 -1.36 22.35
CA GLN A 50 -5.68 -0.96 21.73
C GLN A 50 -5.57 -1.34 20.25
N SER A 51 -6.56 -2.09 19.75
CA SER A 51 -6.50 -2.83 18.49
C SER A 51 -5.53 -4.00 18.55
N SER A 52 -5.68 -4.97 17.65
CA SER A 52 -4.82 -6.15 17.60
C SER A 52 -4.75 -6.73 16.19
N ILE A 53 -3.67 -7.45 15.92
CA ILE A 53 -3.46 -8.20 14.67
C ILE A 53 -3.01 -9.61 15.05
N ASP A 54 -3.76 -10.59 14.58
CA ASP A 54 -3.41 -11.99 14.70
C ASP A 54 -3.12 -12.59 13.34
N ILE A 55 -2.01 -13.33 13.24
CA ILE A 55 -1.61 -14.05 12.03
C ILE A 55 -1.63 -15.54 12.37
N ALA A 56 -2.24 -16.34 11.50
CA ALA A 56 -2.27 -17.79 11.64
C ALA A 56 -1.96 -18.46 10.30
N LYS A 57 -1.12 -19.49 10.35
CA LYS A 57 -0.87 -20.38 9.22
C LYS A 57 -1.78 -21.60 9.35
N CYS A 58 -2.30 -22.11 8.25
CA CYS A 58 -3.00 -23.40 8.21
C CYS A 58 -2.83 -24.08 6.84
N TYR A 59 -3.34 -25.31 6.72
CA TYR A 59 -3.11 -26.16 5.54
C TYR A 59 -4.40 -26.83 5.06
N PRO A 60 -5.16 -26.19 4.15
CA PRO A 60 -6.20 -26.88 3.40
C PRO A 60 -5.60 -28.05 2.63
N ALA A 61 -6.19 -29.23 2.78
CA ALA A 61 -5.65 -30.48 2.28
C ALA A 61 -6.72 -31.49 1.90
N LEU A 62 -6.44 -32.29 0.88
CA LEU A 62 -7.19 -33.49 0.54
C LEU A 62 -6.63 -34.68 1.31
N ASP A 63 -7.42 -35.34 2.15
CA ASP A 63 -7.03 -36.47 3.00
C ASP A 63 -7.79 -37.74 2.55
N THR A 64 -7.27 -38.39 1.51
CA THR A 64 -7.82 -39.66 0.97
C THR A 64 -6.78 -40.77 1.03
N ALA A 65 -7.22 -42.01 1.23
CA ALA A 65 -6.35 -43.20 1.27
C ALA A 65 -5.87 -43.66 -0.13
N ASN A 66 -5.71 -42.73 -1.07
CA ASN A 66 -5.26 -42.95 -2.45
C ASN A 66 -4.64 -41.67 -3.03
N THR A 67 -4.40 -41.63 -4.33
CA THR A 67 -3.87 -40.47 -5.06
C THR A 67 -4.94 -39.74 -5.87
N SER A 68 -6.20 -39.70 -5.40
CA SER A 68 -7.25 -38.90 -6.04
C SER A 68 -6.81 -37.43 -6.15
N ILE A 69 -7.23 -36.74 -7.20
CA ILE A 69 -6.91 -35.32 -7.42
C ILE A 69 -8.13 -34.49 -7.01
N LEU A 70 -7.92 -33.48 -6.17
CA LEU A 70 -8.88 -32.40 -6.01
C LEU A 70 -8.52 -31.30 -7.00
N LEU A 71 -9.36 -31.13 -8.03
CA LEU A 71 -9.19 -30.09 -9.04
C LEU A 71 -9.57 -28.72 -8.47
N ASP A 72 -8.76 -27.71 -8.81
CA ASP A 72 -9.00 -26.31 -8.45
C ASP A 72 -9.40 -26.14 -6.97
N GLY A 73 -8.62 -26.74 -6.07
CA GLY A 73 -8.77 -26.51 -4.64
C GLY A 73 -8.76 -25.01 -4.36
N HIS A 74 -9.72 -24.50 -3.59
CA HIS A 74 -9.85 -23.07 -3.32
C HIS A 74 -10.47 -22.79 -1.96
N VAL A 75 -10.10 -21.64 -1.41
CA VAL A 75 -10.53 -21.20 -0.08
C VAL A 75 -11.06 -19.77 -0.12
N PHE A 76 -12.04 -19.48 0.73
CA PHE A 76 -12.61 -18.15 0.90
C PHE A 76 -13.37 -18.07 2.23
N ILE A 77 -13.61 -16.85 2.69
CA ILE A 77 -14.37 -16.60 3.93
C ILE A 77 -15.85 -16.55 3.59
N SER A 78 -16.60 -17.61 3.88
CA SER A 78 -18.03 -17.74 3.54
C SER A 78 -18.94 -16.94 4.48
N GLU A 79 -18.49 -16.70 5.71
CA GLU A 79 -19.21 -15.93 6.71
C GLU A 79 -18.21 -14.97 7.37
N PRO A 80 -18.37 -13.64 7.21
CA PRO A 80 -17.52 -12.66 7.88
C PRO A 80 -17.81 -12.62 9.39
N PRO A 81 -16.88 -12.08 10.20
CA PRO A 81 -17.15 -11.77 11.60
C PRO A 81 -18.45 -10.98 11.80
N ALA A 82 -19.12 -11.22 12.92
CA ALA A 82 -20.30 -10.50 13.34
C ALA A 82 -19.96 -9.12 13.92
N ASP A 83 -18.77 -8.98 14.53
CA ASP A 83 -18.26 -7.70 15.00
C ASP A 83 -17.85 -6.80 13.82
N PRO A 84 -18.42 -5.59 13.67
CA PRO A 84 -17.98 -4.66 12.65
C PRO A 84 -16.53 -4.14 12.84
N LEU A 85 -15.94 -4.27 14.04
CA LEU A 85 -14.55 -3.91 14.31
C LEU A 85 -13.56 -5.02 13.96
N VAL A 86 -14.04 -6.23 13.65
CA VAL A 86 -13.18 -7.38 13.34
C VAL A 86 -13.21 -7.66 11.85
N SER A 87 -12.04 -7.69 11.23
CA SER A 87 -11.84 -8.07 9.83
C SER A 87 -11.00 -9.33 9.73
N LEU A 88 -11.28 -10.15 8.73
CA LEU A 88 -10.54 -11.38 8.45
C LEU A 88 -10.13 -11.41 6.98
N PHE A 89 -8.87 -11.78 6.74
CA PHE A 89 -8.24 -11.79 5.43
C PHE A 89 -7.49 -13.10 5.20
N LEU A 90 -7.38 -13.51 3.93
CA LEU A 90 -6.36 -14.45 3.48
C LEU A 90 -5.31 -13.69 2.69
N VAL A 91 -4.05 -14.01 2.95
CA VAL A 91 -2.89 -13.38 2.30
C VAL A 91 -2.26 -14.41 1.38
N GLU A 92 -2.29 -14.12 0.09
CA GLU A 92 -1.66 -14.93 -0.97
C GLU A 92 -0.30 -14.32 -1.31
N SER A 93 0.76 -15.11 -1.16
CA SER A 93 2.14 -14.77 -1.53
C SER A 93 2.84 -16.00 -2.10
N ASP A 94 3.67 -15.81 -3.12
CA ASP A 94 4.51 -16.86 -3.69
C ASP A 94 5.66 -17.24 -2.75
N ASP A 95 6.01 -16.36 -1.80
CA ASP A 95 7.07 -16.59 -0.81
C ASP A 95 6.59 -17.37 0.42
N LEU A 96 5.28 -17.61 0.57
CA LEU A 96 4.74 -18.39 1.67
C LEU A 96 4.97 -19.89 1.41
N ASP A 97 5.95 -20.47 2.10
CA ASP A 97 6.24 -21.90 2.04
C ASP A 97 5.85 -22.63 3.34
N ASP A 98 6.11 -23.94 3.41
CA ASP A 98 5.83 -24.76 4.59
C ASP A 98 6.74 -24.44 5.79
N ALA A 99 7.97 -23.97 5.55
CA ALA A 99 8.94 -23.67 6.61
C ALA A 99 8.67 -22.32 7.29
N ALA A 100 7.97 -21.41 6.61
CA ALA A 100 7.67 -20.06 7.08
C ALA A 100 7.03 -20.09 8.47
N ARG A 101 7.64 -19.34 9.38
CA ARG A 101 7.16 -19.04 10.73
C ARG A 101 6.73 -17.58 10.80
N MET A 102 6.36 -17.12 11.99
CA MET A 102 5.79 -15.81 12.24
C MET A 102 6.70 -14.69 11.75
N LEU A 103 8.02 -14.83 11.94
CA LEU A 103 8.99 -13.84 11.46
C LEU A 103 8.95 -13.71 9.93
N GLU A 104 9.00 -14.83 9.20
CA GLU A 104 8.92 -14.80 7.73
C GLU A 104 7.55 -14.32 7.25
N MET A 105 6.46 -14.72 7.91
CA MET A 105 5.11 -14.25 7.56
C MET A 105 4.95 -12.73 7.74
N LYS A 106 5.54 -12.15 8.80
CA LYS A 106 5.58 -10.69 9.00
C LYS A 106 6.41 -10.01 7.92
N GLU A 107 7.57 -10.55 7.58
CA GLU A 107 8.40 -10.00 6.49
C GLU A 107 7.68 -10.07 5.13
N ILE A 108 6.93 -11.14 4.86
CA ILE A 108 6.06 -11.24 3.68
C ILE A 108 5.05 -10.09 3.67
N LEU A 109 4.36 -9.83 4.79
CA LEU A 109 3.39 -8.72 4.89
C LEU A 109 4.05 -7.35 4.67
N GLU A 110 5.29 -7.18 5.14
CA GLU A 110 6.08 -5.95 5.02
C GLU A 110 6.90 -5.86 3.73
N SER A 111 6.69 -6.76 2.76
CA SER A 111 7.46 -6.81 1.51
C SER A 111 7.08 -5.70 0.52
N ALA A 112 5.97 -4.99 0.76
CA ALA A 112 5.44 -4.06 -0.22
C ALA A 112 6.30 -2.80 -0.39
N VAL A 113 6.79 -2.25 0.72
CA VAL A 113 7.68 -1.09 0.69
C VAL A 113 9.10 -1.53 0.98
N THR A 114 9.98 -1.34 -0.01
CA THR A 114 11.40 -1.72 0.08
C THR A 114 12.31 -0.52 -0.13
N ALA A 115 13.56 -0.61 0.34
CA ALA A 115 14.56 0.42 0.11
C ALA A 115 14.85 0.55 -1.40
N GLY A 116 14.54 1.72 -1.95
CA GLY A 116 14.61 2.01 -3.37
C GLY A 116 15.84 2.85 -3.74
N SER A 117 15.62 3.82 -4.62
CA SER A 117 16.69 4.59 -5.24
C SER A 117 17.50 5.40 -4.22
N LEU A 118 18.82 5.32 -4.35
CA LEU A 118 19.76 6.09 -3.53
C LEU A 118 19.73 7.56 -3.94
N PHE A 119 19.58 8.45 -2.97
CA PHE A 119 19.77 9.88 -3.19
C PHE A 119 20.94 10.47 -2.40
N ARG A 120 21.41 9.81 -1.32
CA ARG A 120 22.60 10.25 -0.59
C ARG A 120 23.44 9.08 -0.10
N SER A 121 24.72 9.09 -0.44
CA SER A 121 25.77 8.28 0.19
C SER A 121 26.48 9.14 1.25
N GLY A 122 26.59 8.65 2.49
CA GLY A 122 27.20 9.40 3.60
C GLY A 122 26.24 10.40 4.22
N ALA A 123 25.19 9.89 4.84
CA ALA A 123 24.30 10.64 5.72
C ALA A 123 25.00 10.96 7.07
N PRO A 124 24.41 11.79 7.95
CA PRO A 124 24.98 12.01 9.27
C PRO A 124 24.99 10.72 10.08
N GLY A 125 25.95 10.59 11.00
CA GLY A 125 25.94 9.52 12.01
C GLY A 125 24.80 9.75 12.99
N PHE A 126 23.65 9.13 12.73
CA PHE A 126 22.47 9.29 13.57
C PHE A 126 22.72 8.71 14.96
N LEU A 127 22.20 9.38 15.98
CA LEU A 127 22.16 8.86 17.35
C LEU A 127 20.83 8.12 17.60
N PRO A 128 20.77 7.21 18.58
CA PRO A 128 19.51 6.65 19.03
C PRO A 128 18.57 7.76 19.49
N ASN A 129 17.29 7.63 19.15
CA ASN A 129 16.21 8.61 19.35
C ASN A 129 16.32 9.90 18.54
N GLN A 130 17.30 10.02 17.63
CA GLN A 130 17.36 11.14 16.69
C GLN A 130 16.33 10.95 15.58
N ASN A 131 15.62 12.02 15.23
CA ASN A 131 14.52 11.99 14.27
C ASN A 131 14.60 13.10 13.21
N SER A 132 15.79 13.71 13.05
CA SER A 132 15.98 14.79 12.09
C SER A 132 17.39 14.82 11.51
N PHE A 133 17.51 15.39 10.31
CA PHE A 133 18.77 15.70 9.65
C PHE A 133 18.66 17.01 8.87
N SER A 134 19.79 17.68 8.59
CA SER A 134 19.77 18.94 7.87
C SER A 134 19.33 18.79 6.42
N ARG A 135 18.54 19.74 5.91
CA ARG A 135 18.11 19.78 4.50
C ARG A 135 19.27 19.82 3.51
N GLU A 136 20.47 20.20 3.93
CA GLU A 136 21.68 20.15 3.10
C GLU A 136 22.00 18.75 2.57
N TYR A 137 21.60 17.68 3.28
CA TYR A 137 21.81 16.30 2.84
C TYR A 137 20.94 15.90 1.64
N LEU A 138 19.94 16.72 1.28
CA LEU A 138 19.14 16.53 0.06
C LEU A 138 19.85 17.00 -1.20
N ASN A 139 20.91 17.78 -1.05
CA ASN A 139 21.76 18.18 -2.16
C ASN A 139 22.86 17.13 -2.36
N SER A 140 22.98 16.63 -3.58
CA SER A 140 24.05 15.72 -3.98
C SER A 140 24.76 16.25 -5.21
N THR A 141 26.04 15.93 -5.31
CA THR A 141 26.90 16.35 -6.41
C THR A 141 27.56 15.12 -7.01
N TYR A 142 27.50 14.94 -8.32
CA TYR A 142 28.19 13.85 -9.00
C TYR A 142 28.93 14.34 -10.25
N MET A 143 30.02 13.67 -10.57
CA MET A 143 30.86 13.98 -11.73
C MET A 143 30.49 13.03 -12.86
N PHE A 144 30.10 13.58 -14.01
CA PHE A 144 29.91 12.80 -15.23
C PHE A 144 30.62 13.51 -16.38
N ASN A 145 31.48 12.79 -17.11
CA ASN A 145 32.31 13.35 -18.19
C ASN A 145 33.11 14.62 -17.80
N GLY A 146 33.62 14.68 -16.57
CA GLY A 146 34.40 15.83 -16.09
C GLY A 146 33.59 17.10 -15.80
N LYS A 147 32.25 17.02 -15.85
CA LYS A 147 31.34 18.11 -15.47
C LYS A 147 30.64 17.77 -14.16
N GLU A 148 30.57 18.76 -13.27
CA GLU A 148 29.84 18.69 -12.00
C GLU A 148 28.34 18.82 -12.26
N TYR A 149 27.56 17.86 -11.80
CA TYR A 149 26.10 17.90 -11.82
C TYR A 149 25.58 17.96 -10.39
N ARG A 150 24.72 18.95 -10.12
CA ARG A 150 24.00 19.09 -8.85
C ARG A 150 22.62 18.48 -8.99
N LYS A 151 22.26 17.62 -8.04
CA LYS A 151 20.94 17.00 -7.95
C LYS A 151 20.39 17.29 -6.56
N THR A 152 19.30 18.05 -6.51
CA THR A 152 18.53 18.29 -5.29
C THR A 152 17.36 17.32 -5.27
N THR A 153 17.24 16.58 -4.18
CA THR A 153 16.07 15.74 -3.92
C THR A 153 15.06 16.57 -3.15
N HIS A 154 13.81 16.61 -3.61
CA HIS A 154 12.72 17.23 -2.86
C HIS A 154 11.95 16.14 -2.14
N LEU A 155 11.81 16.29 -0.83
CA LEU A 155 10.95 15.44 -0.01
C LEU A 155 9.66 16.20 0.32
N ARG A 156 8.57 15.46 0.51
CA ARG A 156 7.30 16.01 0.99
C ARG A 156 6.95 15.47 2.37
N VAL A 157 6.16 16.22 3.13
CA VAL A 157 5.51 15.68 4.34
C VAL A 157 4.63 14.49 3.95
N GLY A 158 4.65 13.42 4.75
CA GLY A 158 4.00 12.14 4.46
C GLY A 158 4.83 11.18 3.60
N GLN A 159 5.97 11.60 3.04
CA GLN A 159 6.80 10.71 2.22
C GLN A 159 7.59 9.73 3.08
N ILE A 160 7.55 8.46 2.70
CA ILE A 160 8.36 7.41 3.34
C ILE A 160 9.75 7.40 2.70
N ILE A 161 10.77 7.38 3.54
CA ILE A 161 12.19 7.24 3.19
C ILE A 161 12.79 6.03 3.89
N ALA A 162 13.89 5.51 3.35
CA ALA A 162 14.67 4.44 3.96
C ALA A 162 16.08 4.96 4.31
N ILE A 163 16.46 4.81 5.59
CA ILE A 163 17.79 5.07 6.11
C ILE A 163 18.46 3.71 6.30
N THR A 164 19.59 3.49 5.63
CA THR A 164 20.22 2.16 5.55
C THR A 164 21.68 2.21 6.00
N VAL A 165 22.14 1.13 6.63
CA VAL A 165 23.58 0.90 6.88
C VAL A 165 24.05 -0.24 5.98
N GLU A 166 24.91 0.10 5.02
CA GLU A 166 25.34 -0.80 3.95
C GLU A 166 26.86 -0.81 3.79
N TYR A 167 27.45 -2.01 3.78
CA TYR A 167 28.87 -2.27 3.48
C TYR A 167 29.07 -3.75 3.12
N LEU A 168 30.13 -4.10 2.40
CA LEU A 168 30.44 -5.50 2.04
C LEU A 168 31.27 -6.19 3.14
N GLY A 169 31.37 -7.51 3.09
CA GLY A 169 32.19 -8.32 4.01
C GLY A 169 31.41 -8.87 5.22
N VAL A 170 32.13 -9.24 6.28
CA VAL A 170 31.53 -9.74 7.53
C VAL A 170 30.77 -8.61 8.23
N GLU A 171 29.65 -8.93 8.87
CA GLU A 171 28.89 -7.95 9.65
C GLU A 171 29.72 -7.43 10.84
N ASP A 172 29.70 -6.11 11.02
CA ASP A 172 30.37 -5.41 12.10
C ASP A 172 29.48 -5.35 13.34
N ASN A 173 30.03 -5.72 14.51
CA ASN A 173 29.27 -5.78 15.75
C ASN A 173 28.81 -4.41 16.27
N GLN A 174 29.53 -3.33 15.95
CA GLN A 174 29.19 -1.97 16.37
C GLN A 174 28.19 -1.33 15.40
N TRP A 175 28.29 -1.67 14.11
CA TRP A 175 27.48 -1.12 13.04
C TRP A 175 26.80 -2.23 12.23
N PRO A 176 25.84 -2.98 12.80
CA PRO A 176 25.14 -4.04 12.06
C PRO A 176 24.40 -3.46 10.85
N ARG A 177 24.15 -4.29 9.82
CA ARG A 177 23.40 -3.84 8.65
C ARG A 177 21.91 -3.80 8.99
N PHE A 178 21.25 -2.73 8.60
CA PHE A 178 19.81 -2.61 8.76
C PHE A 178 19.21 -1.56 7.84
N THR A 179 17.87 -1.58 7.77
CA THR A 179 17.06 -0.58 7.11
C THR A 179 16.06 -0.01 8.11
N HIS A 180 16.02 1.31 8.22
CA HIS A 180 15.04 2.05 9.01
C HIS A 180 14.12 2.83 8.07
N TYR A 181 12.86 2.47 8.05
CA TYR A 181 11.83 3.20 7.32
C TYR A 181 11.27 4.30 8.21
N ALA A 182 11.14 5.51 7.66
CA ALA A 182 10.58 6.64 8.36
C ALA A 182 9.75 7.52 7.42
N MET A 183 8.67 8.09 7.94
CA MET A 183 7.84 9.06 7.26
C MET A 183 8.32 10.47 7.59
N VAL A 184 8.46 11.32 6.57
CA VAL A 184 8.80 12.73 6.74
C VAL A 184 7.61 13.48 7.35
N THR A 185 7.80 14.13 8.49
CA THR A 185 6.74 14.86 9.20
C THR A 185 6.85 16.38 9.04
N ASP A 186 8.07 16.88 8.77
CA ASP A 186 8.34 18.29 8.51
C ASP A 186 9.55 18.40 7.56
N ILE A 187 9.55 19.39 6.69
CA ILE A 187 10.63 19.67 5.72
C ILE A 187 11.36 20.99 6.00
N ASN A 188 10.90 21.80 6.96
CA ASN A 188 11.40 23.13 7.27
C ASN A 188 11.51 23.39 8.78
N ALA A 189 11.72 22.34 9.58
CA ALA A 189 11.84 22.50 11.03
C ALA A 189 13.04 23.41 11.39
N PRO A 190 12.94 24.21 12.48
CA PRO A 190 14.02 25.09 12.92
C PRO A 190 15.33 24.31 13.12
N GLY A 191 16.44 24.84 12.60
CA GLY A 191 17.72 24.15 12.58
C GLY A 191 18.88 25.07 12.18
N ASN A 192 19.75 24.59 11.28
CA ASN A 192 20.77 25.44 10.67
C ASN A 192 20.14 26.44 9.68
N SER A 193 20.95 27.31 9.06
CA SER A 193 20.47 28.31 8.07
C SER A 193 19.70 27.71 6.89
N ALA A 194 19.82 26.40 6.65
CA ALA A 194 19.11 25.66 5.62
C ALA A 194 17.82 24.97 6.12
N GLY A 195 17.56 24.86 7.42
CA GLY A 195 16.43 24.10 8.00
C GLY A 195 16.68 22.58 8.08
N ASN A 196 15.79 21.89 8.80
CA ASN A 196 15.87 20.44 9.04
C ASN A 196 14.69 19.67 8.46
N ILE A 197 14.96 18.44 8.02
CA ILE A 197 13.96 17.41 7.76
C ILE A 197 13.71 16.66 9.06
N VAL A 198 12.44 16.52 9.45
CA VAL A 198 12.01 15.72 10.60
C VAL A 198 11.26 14.49 10.08
N PHE A 199 11.49 13.35 10.70
CA PHE A 199 10.88 12.08 10.33
C PHE A 199 10.45 11.29 11.56
N ASP A 200 9.55 10.33 11.37
CA ASP A 200 9.04 9.44 12.42
C ASP A 200 8.86 8.02 11.85
N PRO A 201 9.20 6.92 12.56
CA PRO A 201 9.75 6.88 13.93
C PRO A 201 11.21 7.37 14.02
N PRO A 202 11.67 7.79 15.22
CA PRO A 202 13.06 8.12 15.48
C PRO A 202 13.98 6.90 15.28
N MET A 203 15.27 7.16 15.07
CA MET A 203 16.27 6.12 14.90
C MET A 203 16.38 5.25 16.16
N LYS A 204 16.15 3.93 16.04
CA LYS A 204 16.27 3.00 17.17
C LYS A 204 17.73 2.76 17.58
N GLN A 205 18.63 2.78 16.61
CA GLN A 205 20.05 2.52 16.80
C GLN A 205 20.91 3.55 16.06
N ALA A 206 22.15 3.69 16.54
CA ALA A 206 23.09 4.63 15.96
C ALA A 206 23.52 4.19 14.55
N THR A 207 23.93 5.14 13.72
CA THR A 207 24.56 4.84 12.42
C THR A 207 25.97 5.43 12.34
N PRO A 208 26.87 4.81 11.55
CA PRO A 208 28.22 5.34 11.38
C PRO A 208 28.19 6.74 10.72
N ASP A 209 29.10 7.62 11.13
CA ASP A 209 29.30 8.88 10.40
C ASP A 209 29.84 8.58 8.99
N SER A 210 29.61 9.50 8.06
CA SER A 210 30.09 9.50 6.68
C SER A 210 31.59 9.18 6.52
N SER A 211 32.41 9.53 7.51
CA SER A 211 33.86 9.31 7.53
C SER A 211 34.30 7.96 8.12
N VAL A 212 33.43 7.26 8.83
CA VAL A 212 33.75 5.95 9.44
C VAL A 212 33.89 4.91 8.33
N SER A 213 34.99 4.15 8.39
CA SER A 213 35.25 3.05 7.46
C SER A 213 35.02 1.69 8.11
N ILE A 214 34.20 0.85 7.46
CA ILE A 214 33.86 -0.51 7.88
C ILE A 214 34.22 -1.44 6.72
N ASN A 215 35.06 -2.45 6.97
CA ASN A 215 35.56 -3.36 5.92
C ASN A 215 36.14 -2.64 4.68
N GLY A 216 36.76 -1.47 4.86
CA GLY A 216 37.30 -0.66 3.76
C GLY A 216 36.27 0.17 2.99
N HIS A 217 35.00 0.15 3.41
CA HIS A 217 33.94 1.00 2.85
C HIS A 217 33.68 2.19 3.79
N SER A 218 33.64 3.41 3.24
CA SER A 218 33.17 4.62 3.94
C SER A 218 31.76 4.98 3.47
N GLN A 219 31.13 6.00 4.08
CA GLN A 219 29.79 6.46 3.71
C GLN A 219 28.71 5.36 3.82
N CYS A 220 28.84 4.52 4.84
CA CYS A 220 27.99 3.34 5.03
C CYS A 220 26.53 3.69 5.34
N THR A 221 26.26 4.88 5.90
CA THR A 221 24.89 5.36 6.08
C THR A 221 24.37 6.02 4.81
N LYS A 222 23.26 5.49 4.30
CA LYS A 222 22.66 5.91 3.04
C LYS A 222 21.21 6.33 3.22
N LEU A 223 20.81 7.38 2.51
CA LEU A 223 19.41 7.83 2.42
C LEU A 223 18.84 7.44 1.06
N ARG A 224 17.70 6.78 1.09
CA ARG A 224 17.02 6.21 -0.07
C ARG A 224 15.56 6.61 -0.10
N LEU A 225 15.05 6.79 -1.31
CA LEU A 225 13.60 6.72 -1.54
C LEU A 225 13.16 5.27 -1.36
N VAL A 226 11.86 5.05 -1.19
CA VAL A 226 11.30 3.69 -1.17
C VAL A 226 10.78 3.30 -2.55
N ASN A 227 10.75 2.00 -2.81
CA ASN A 227 9.95 1.41 -3.87
C ASN A 227 8.68 0.87 -3.24
N ASP A 228 7.54 1.19 -3.85
CA ASP A 228 6.25 0.60 -3.50
C ASP A 228 5.87 -0.38 -4.61
N ALA A 229 5.82 -1.65 -4.27
CA ALA A 229 5.27 -2.70 -5.09
C ALA A 229 4.30 -3.48 -4.22
N ASN A 230 3.12 -3.85 -4.72
CA ASN A 230 2.23 -4.73 -3.97
C ASN A 230 2.30 -6.15 -4.53
N PRO A 231 3.27 -6.98 -4.11
CA PRO A 231 3.38 -8.37 -4.58
C PRO A 231 2.29 -9.26 -3.98
N LEU A 232 1.66 -8.83 -2.89
CA LEU A 232 0.69 -9.62 -2.14
C LEU A 232 -0.69 -9.49 -2.77
N LYS A 233 -1.45 -10.58 -2.69
CA LYS A 233 -2.88 -10.54 -3.01
C LYS A 233 -3.67 -10.81 -1.74
N TYR A 234 -4.59 -9.90 -1.45
CA TYR A 234 -5.46 -10.03 -0.30
C TYR A 234 -6.83 -10.55 -0.72
N HIS A 235 -7.37 -11.44 0.08
CA HIS A 235 -8.71 -11.98 -0.08
C HIS A 235 -9.53 -11.66 1.15
N GLY A 236 -10.47 -10.74 1.00
CA GLY A 236 -11.41 -10.38 2.05
C GLY A 236 -12.83 -10.80 1.71
N VAL A 237 -13.75 -10.32 2.53
CA VAL A 237 -15.17 -10.63 2.46
C VAL A 237 -15.99 -9.40 2.78
N THR A 238 -17.09 -9.23 2.06
CA THR A 238 -18.05 -8.15 2.27
C THR A 238 -19.48 -8.67 2.08
N LYS A 239 -20.46 -7.78 2.22
CA LYS A 239 -21.88 -8.09 2.01
C LYS A 239 -22.48 -7.24 0.90
N LEU A 240 -23.49 -7.77 0.23
CA LEU A 240 -24.31 -7.01 -0.72
C LEU A 240 -25.10 -5.89 -0.01
N THR A 241 -25.21 -4.74 -0.66
CA THR A 241 -26.02 -3.60 -0.18
C THR A 241 -27.42 -3.54 -0.79
N ALA A 242 -27.69 -4.35 -1.83
CA ALA A 242 -29.01 -4.56 -2.40
C ALA A 242 -29.12 -5.98 -2.97
N ALA A 243 -30.35 -6.47 -3.12
CA ALA A 243 -30.58 -7.71 -3.84
C ALA A 243 -30.21 -7.56 -5.32
N THR A 244 -29.68 -8.61 -5.96
CA THR A 244 -29.27 -8.56 -7.36
C THR A 244 -29.25 -9.93 -8.03
N THR A 245 -29.51 -9.92 -9.34
CA THR A 245 -29.27 -11.01 -10.31
C THR A 245 -28.28 -10.56 -11.41
N SER A 246 -27.87 -9.30 -11.38
CA SER A 246 -27.10 -8.67 -12.46
C SER A 246 -25.61 -9.03 -12.39
N SER A 247 -24.89 -8.77 -13.48
CA SER A 247 -23.43 -8.79 -13.50
C SER A 247 -22.80 -7.64 -12.71
N THR A 248 -23.59 -6.65 -12.29
CA THR A 248 -23.12 -5.56 -11.45
C THR A 248 -23.54 -5.79 -9.99
N LEU A 249 -22.56 -5.98 -9.11
CA LEU A 249 -22.80 -6.26 -7.69
C LEU A 249 -22.60 -5.01 -6.83
N PRO A 250 -23.63 -4.53 -6.14
CA PRO A 250 -23.48 -3.47 -5.15
C PRO A 250 -22.97 -4.07 -3.84
N VAL A 251 -21.75 -3.71 -3.44
CA VAL A 251 -21.07 -4.24 -2.26
C VAL A 251 -20.80 -3.12 -1.24
N ARG A 252 -20.73 -3.46 0.04
CA ARG A 252 -20.49 -2.46 1.10
C ARG A 252 -19.14 -1.77 0.92
N GLU A 253 -18.11 -2.54 0.57
CA GLU A 253 -16.75 -2.04 0.41
C GLU A 253 -15.95 -2.98 -0.50
N THR A 254 -14.93 -2.44 -1.16
CA THR A 254 -13.97 -3.23 -1.97
C THR A 254 -12.53 -3.15 -1.44
N SER A 255 -12.32 -2.38 -0.37
CA SER A 255 -11.08 -2.28 0.37
C SER A 255 -11.37 -2.26 1.86
N GLN A 256 -10.45 -2.80 2.68
CA GLN A 256 -10.59 -2.89 4.13
C GLN A 256 -9.26 -2.57 4.81
N ASN A 257 -9.31 -2.27 6.11
CA ASN A 257 -8.11 -1.96 6.88
C ASN A 257 -7.40 -3.25 7.29
N LEU A 258 -6.20 -3.47 6.76
CA LEU A 258 -5.29 -4.52 7.21
C LEU A 258 -4.72 -4.19 8.59
N LEU A 259 -4.33 -2.92 8.78
CA LEU A 259 -3.84 -2.43 10.06
C LEU A 259 -4.91 -1.61 10.77
N PRO A 260 -4.97 -1.66 12.11
CA PRO A 260 -5.76 -0.70 12.84
C PRO A 260 -5.27 0.72 12.57
N ALA A 261 -6.18 1.59 12.14
CA ALA A 261 -5.88 2.99 11.89
C ALA A 261 -6.47 3.84 13.01
N ILE A 262 -5.63 4.57 13.75
CA ILE A 262 -6.09 5.65 14.62
C ILE A 262 -6.12 6.91 13.78
N ARG A 263 -7.32 7.42 13.54
CA ARG A 263 -7.51 8.69 12.84
C ARG A 263 -7.41 9.83 13.85
N SER A 264 -6.52 10.77 13.58
CA SER A 264 -6.36 12.00 14.35
C SER A 264 -6.69 13.20 13.48
N GLU A 265 -7.23 14.24 14.09
CA GLU A 265 -7.50 15.49 13.40
C GLU A 265 -6.27 16.38 13.47
N LYS A 266 -5.78 16.83 12.31
CA LYS A 266 -4.73 17.85 12.23
C LYS A 266 -5.32 19.13 11.67
N VAL A 267 -5.33 20.16 12.50
CA VAL A 267 -5.83 21.49 12.13
C VAL A 267 -4.74 22.25 11.39
N HIS A 268 -5.02 22.70 10.18
CA HIS A 268 -4.22 23.67 9.45
C HIS A 268 -4.89 25.04 9.55
N SER A 269 -4.17 26.04 10.03
CA SER A 269 -4.71 27.40 10.24
C SER A 269 -3.85 28.44 9.55
N GLY A 270 -4.49 29.48 9.00
CA GLY A 270 -3.82 30.62 8.39
C GLY A 270 -3.14 30.30 7.06
N LEU A 271 -3.67 29.33 6.30
CA LEU A 271 -3.17 29.01 4.97
C LEU A 271 -3.46 30.17 4.00
N THR A 272 -2.51 30.51 3.14
CA THR A 272 -2.62 31.58 2.12
C THR A 272 -2.52 30.99 0.72
N ILE A 273 -2.99 31.72 -0.29
CA ILE A 273 -3.04 31.22 -1.67
C ILE A 273 -1.74 31.39 -2.49
N SER A 274 -0.75 32.20 -2.07
CA SER A 274 0.63 32.24 -2.65
C SER A 274 1.59 33.23 -1.94
N VAL A 275 2.85 32.84 -1.72
CA VAL A 275 4.04 33.72 -1.85
C VAL A 275 5.17 32.85 -2.46
N ASN A 276 5.74 33.26 -3.61
CA ASN A 276 6.84 32.53 -4.28
C ASN A 276 8.23 32.96 -3.77
N ASP A 277 9.22 32.09 -3.93
CA ASP A 277 10.64 32.20 -3.54
C ASP A 277 11.48 33.21 -4.36
N ASP A 278 10.89 33.96 -5.31
CA ASP A 278 11.63 34.74 -6.33
C ASP A 278 12.14 36.11 -5.83
N GLY A 279 11.87 36.49 -4.57
CA GLY A 279 12.31 37.76 -3.98
C GLY A 279 11.61 39.03 -4.52
N ALA A 280 10.77 38.92 -5.55
CA ALA A 280 9.88 39.98 -6.02
C ALA A 280 8.45 39.74 -5.52
N ASN A 281 7.78 40.79 -5.04
CA ASN A 281 6.40 40.72 -4.52
C ASN A 281 5.38 40.72 -5.68
N ILE A 282 5.46 39.73 -6.58
CA ILE A 282 4.55 39.59 -7.71
C ILE A 282 3.55 38.46 -7.41
N VAL A 283 2.26 38.77 -7.46
CA VAL A 283 1.17 37.80 -7.38
C VAL A 283 0.91 37.24 -8.77
N ARG A 284 1.20 35.95 -8.97
CA ARG A 284 0.86 35.25 -10.21
C ARG A 284 -0.52 34.63 -10.09
N LYS A 285 -1.38 34.82 -11.10
CA LYS A 285 -2.62 34.07 -11.24
C LYS A 285 -2.28 32.65 -11.63
N THR A 286 -2.74 31.68 -10.85
CA THR A 286 -2.51 30.25 -11.10
C THR A 286 -3.80 29.61 -11.58
N LEU A 287 -3.74 28.95 -12.72
CA LEU A 287 -4.81 28.10 -13.23
C LEU A 287 -4.39 26.65 -13.06
N THR A 288 -5.29 25.81 -12.55
CA THR A 288 -5.00 24.41 -12.26
C THR A 288 -6.08 23.52 -12.83
N GLN A 289 -5.67 22.39 -13.40
CA GLN A 289 -6.55 21.30 -13.82
C GLN A 289 -6.06 19.99 -13.22
N PRO A 290 -6.96 19.07 -12.83
CA PRO A 290 -6.54 17.75 -12.38
C PRO A 290 -5.92 16.98 -13.55
N ALA A 291 -4.80 16.32 -13.27
CA ALA A 291 -4.13 15.44 -14.20
C ALA A 291 -5.06 14.29 -14.61
N THR A 292 -5.16 14.09 -15.92
CA THR A 292 -5.86 12.96 -16.55
C THR A 292 -4.84 12.04 -17.22
N SER A 293 -5.31 11.04 -17.96
CA SER A 293 -4.44 10.27 -18.86
C SER A 293 -3.88 11.10 -20.04
N SER A 294 -4.33 12.36 -20.21
CA SER A 294 -3.79 13.28 -21.23
C SER A 294 -2.44 13.88 -20.82
N GLN A 295 -1.57 14.13 -21.80
CA GLN A 295 -0.33 14.90 -21.63
C GLN A 295 -0.46 16.35 -22.10
N THR A 296 -1.59 16.73 -22.71
CA THR A 296 -1.84 18.11 -23.16
C THR A 296 -3.01 18.72 -22.40
N TYR A 297 -2.81 19.94 -21.92
CA TYR A 297 -3.75 20.74 -21.14
C TYR A 297 -3.88 22.12 -21.75
N THR A 298 -5.03 22.76 -21.61
CA THR A 298 -5.29 24.11 -22.15
C THR A 298 -5.92 24.98 -21.08
N PHE A 299 -5.37 26.18 -20.88
CA PHE A 299 -5.81 27.14 -19.88
C PHE A 299 -6.20 28.45 -20.55
N ASP A 300 -7.34 29.03 -20.18
CA ASP A 300 -7.75 30.37 -20.62
C ASP A 300 -6.88 31.41 -19.91
N SER A 301 -6.03 32.08 -20.67
CA SER A 301 -5.10 33.10 -20.21
C SER A 301 -5.36 34.44 -20.90
N SER A 302 -6.62 34.73 -21.25
CA SER A 302 -7.01 35.97 -21.92
C SER A 302 -6.61 37.24 -21.16
N ASP A 303 -6.39 37.12 -19.85
CA ASP A 303 -5.94 38.19 -18.97
C ASP A 303 -4.43 38.15 -18.66
N LYS A 304 -3.62 37.36 -19.37
CA LYS A 304 -2.16 37.35 -19.18
C LYS A 304 -1.52 38.67 -19.64
N MET A 305 -0.61 39.19 -18.83
CA MET A 305 0.13 40.42 -19.12
C MET A 305 1.08 40.26 -20.33
N PRO A 306 1.17 41.23 -21.26
CA PRO A 306 2.16 41.19 -22.33
C PRO A 306 3.59 41.32 -21.78
N ALA A 307 4.58 40.90 -22.57
CA ALA A 307 5.99 41.12 -22.22
C ALA A 307 6.29 42.63 -22.13
N VAL A 308 7.04 43.03 -21.11
CA VAL A 308 7.50 44.40 -20.90
C VAL A 308 9.01 44.46 -21.11
N ASP A 309 9.46 45.43 -21.90
CA ASP A 309 10.89 45.59 -22.19
C ASP A 309 11.70 45.85 -20.91
N GLY A 310 12.73 45.02 -20.71
CA GLY A 310 13.69 45.17 -19.62
C GLY A 310 13.27 44.53 -18.30
N VAL A 311 12.00 44.20 -18.07
CA VAL A 311 11.55 43.39 -16.91
C VAL A 311 11.64 41.91 -17.28
N GLU A 312 11.93 41.01 -16.33
CA GLU A 312 11.98 39.56 -16.61
C GLU A 312 10.77 39.12 -17.45
N PRO A 313 10.97 38.25 -18.46
CA PRO A 313 9.90 37.86 -19.35
C PRO A 313 8.76 37.24 -18.53
N ASN A 314 7.51 37.70 -18.75
CA ASN A 314 6.27 37.14 -18.18
C ASN A 314 6.02 35.71 -18.73
N THR A 315 6.96 34.84 -18.42
CA THR A 315 7.01 33.46 -18.85
C THR A 315 6.08 32.71 -17.92
N ALA A 316 5.09 32.04 -18.49
CA ALA A 316 4.20 31.22 -17.70
C ALA A 316 5.02 30.12 -16.99
N VAL A 317 4.73 29.88 -15.72
CA VAL A 317 5.42 28.90 -14.88
C VAL A 317 4.53 27.66 -14.78
N LEU A 318 4.99 26.57 -15.35
CA LEU A 318 4.39 25.24 -15.26
C LEU A 318 4.78 24.57 -13.95
N SER A 319 3.85 23.83 -13.36
CA SER A 319 4.08 22.83 -12.32
C SER A 319 3.19 21.62 -12.56
N PHE A 320 3.75 20.41 -12.50
CA PHE A 320 2.97 19.17 -12.52
C PHE A 320 3.72 18.04 -11.80
N ILE A 321 3.01 17.00 -11.38
CA ILE A 321 3.59 15.86 -10.68
C ILE A 321 3.62 14.64 -11.61
N SER A 322 4.75 13.94 -11.65
CA SER A 322 4.90 12.67 -12.38
C SER A 322 5.82 11.72 -11.61
N GLY A 323 5.35 10.53 -11.26
CA GLY A 323 6.08 9.61 -10.39
C GLY A 323 6.42 10.22 -9.03
N GLY A 324 5.50 11.02 -8.47
CA GLY A 324 5.66 11.69 -7.18
C GLY A 324 6.66 12.85 -7.15
N VAL A 325 7.24 13.23 -8.30
CA VAL A 325 8.20 14.35 -8.43
C VAL A 325 7.53 15.53 -9.12
N THR A 326 7.72 16.73 -8.58
CA THR A 326 7.26 17.98 -9.22
C THR A 326 8.21 18.40 -10.33
N TYR A 327 7.66 18.69 -11.49
CA TYR A 327 8.37 19.16 -12.67
C TYR A 327 7.85 20.53 -13.08
N GLY A 328 8.77 21.37 -13.57
CA GLY A 328 8.44 22.72 -14.05
C GLY A 328 8.66 22.91 -15.55
N ASN A 329 8.92 24.17 -15.95
CA ASN A 329 9.02 24.61 -17.35
C ASN A 329 9.97 23.79 -18.23
N LEU A 330 11.03 23.20 -17.68
CA LEU A 330 11.98 22.38 -18.45
C LEU A 330 11.40 21.03 -18.90
N SER A 331 10.26 20.63 -18.34
CA SER A 331 9.61 19.34 -18.58
C SER A 331 8.25 19.47 -19.26
N GLY A 332 7.97 20.62 -19.88
CA GLY A 332 6.81 20.82 -20.72
C GLY A 332 7.06 21.90 -21.76
N ILE A 333 6.25 21.88 -22.81
CA ILE A 333 6.23 22.93 -23.83
C ILE A 333 4.97 23.75 -23.57
N ILE A 334 5.15 25.06 -23.38
CA ILE A 334 4.04 26.01 -23.25
C ILE A 334 3.96 26.79 -24.56
N THR A 335 2.82 26.72 -25.24
CA THR A 335 2.51 27.56 -26.40
C THR A 335 1.34 28.49 -26.08
N GLU A 336 1.40 29.70 -26.60
CA GLU A 336 0.37 30.72 -26.37
C GLU A 336 -0.25 31.12 -27.71
N SER A 337 -1.58 31.09 -27.80
CA SER A 337 -2.31 31.53 -28.99
C SER A 337 -3.69 32.03 -28.61
N ALA A 338 -4.04 33.26 -29.03
CA ALA A 338 -5.36 33.86 -28.86
C ALA A 338 -5.94 33.81 -27.42
N GLY A 339 -5.11 34.07 -26.41
CA GLY A 339 -5.54 34.05 -25.00
C GLY A 339 -5.67 32.66 -24.40
N ILE A 340 -5.05 31.64 -25.00
CA ILE A 340 -5.01 30.28 -24.46
C ILE A 340 -3.55 29.86 -24.30
N LEU A 341 -3.19 29.35 -23.12
CA LEU A 341 -1.95 28.63 -22.88
C LEU A 341 -2.19 27.13 -23.09
N SER A 342 -1.55 26.56 -24.11
CA SER A 342 -1.50 25.11 -24.30
C SER A 342 -0.20 24.57 -23.71
N VAL A 343 -0.33 23.62 -22.79
CA VAL A 343 0.79 22.95 -22.12
C VAL A 343 0.83 21.51 -22.57
N THR A 344 1.95 21.11 -23.17
CA THR A 344 2.26 19.71 -23.47
C THR A 344 3.35 19.22 -22.53
N LEU A 345 3.00 18.29 -21.65
CA LEU A 345 3.91 17.68 -20.69
C LEU A 345 4.83 16.68 -21.40
N SER A 346 6.10 16.65 -21.02
CA SER A 346 7.06 15.67 -21.54
C SER A 346 6.90 14.26 -20.93
N ARG A 347 6.01 14.12 -19.94
CA ARG A 347 5.79 12.91 -19.15
C ARG A 347 4.32 12.79 -18.77
N THR A 348 3.86 11.56 -18.54
CA THR A 348 2.50 11.31 -18.03
C THR A 348 2.41 11.78 -16.58
N PRO A 349 1.47 12.69 -16.25
CA PRO A 349 1.28 13.15 -14.89
C PRO A 349 0.58 12.09 -14.03
N ASP A 350 0.77 12.14 -12.72
CA ASP A 350 0.09 11.26 -11.78
C ASP A 350 -1.40 11.63 -11.76
N ILE A 351 -2.29 10.69 -12.07
CA ILE A 351 -3.72 10.97 -12.25
C ILE A 351 -4.31 11.61 -10.98
N GLY A 352 -5.06 12.70 -11.16
CA GLY A 352 -5.66 13.47 -10.06
C GLY A 352 -4.74 14.52 -9.44
N THR A 353 -3.43 14.50 -9.72
CA THR A 353 -2.51 15.54 -9.24
C THR A 353 -2.64 16.86 -10.02
N PRO A 354 -2.27 18.01 -9.44
CA PRO A 354 -2.44 19.28 -10.14
C PRO A 354 -1.48 19.43 -11.32
N VAL A 355 -2.03 19.83 -12.47
CA VAL A 355 -1.28 20.46 -13.56
C VAL A 355 -1.62 21.93 -13.52
N SER A 356 -0.64 22.75 -13.15
CA SER A 356 -0.82 24.18 -12.87
C SER A 356 0.05 25.03 -13.79
N VAL A 357 -0.51 26.17 -14.19
CA VAL A 357 0.21 27.22 -14.90
C VAL A 357 -0.02 28.54 -14.19
N ALA A 358 1.07 29.17 -13.77
CA ALA A 358 1.05 30.48 -13.14
C ALA A 358 1.56 31.56 -14.12
N TYR A 359 0.92 32.71 -14.17
CA TYR A 359 1.32 33.83 -15.01
C TYR A 359 0.97 35.18 -14.35
N ILE A 360 1.60 36.26 -14.80
CA ILE A 360 1.29 37.62 -14.30
C ILE A 360 0.02 38.12 -15.02
N PRO A 361 -1.06 38.50 -14.30
CA PRO A 361 -2.30 38.99 -14.89
C PRO A 361 -2.22 40.49 -15.26
N ALA A 362 -2.65 40.84 -16.47
CA ALA A 362 -2.69 42.21 -17.02
C ALA A 362 -3.59 43.21 -16.26
N PRO A 363 -4.72 42.81 -15.64
CA PRO A 363 -5.53 43.74 -14.85
C PRO A 363 -4.88 44.20 -13.55
N GLN A 364 -3.92 43.44 -13.01
CA GLN A 364 -3.25 43.75 -11.74
C GLN A 364 -1.88 44.38 -11.95
N TYR A 365 -1.21 44.10 -13.07
CA TYR A 365 0.14 44.59 -13.32
C TYR A 365 0.26 45.29 -14.67
N LEU A 366 0.96 46.43 -14.65
CA LEU A 366 1.29 47.21 -15.84
C LEU A 366 2.81 47.42 -15.89
N GLY A 367 3.39 47.43 -17.10
CA GLY A 367 4.74 47.92 -17.30
C GLY A 367 4.78 49.44 -17.16
N TYR A 368 5.73 49.95 -16.39
CA TYR A 368 5.95 51.38 -16.20
C TYR A 368 7.36 51.77 -16.63
N ASN A 369 7.47 52.90 -17.32
CA ASN A 369 8.73 53.55 -17.68
C ASN A 369 8.77 54.92 -17.00
N SER A 370 9.89 55.26 -16.37
CA SER A 370 10.07 56.53 -15.65
C SER A 370 9.91 57.78 -16.52
N GLY A 371 9.95 57.65 -17.86
CA GLY A 371 9.66 58.73 -18.80
C GLY A 371 8.17 59.05 -18.96
N ASP A 372 7.28 58.15 -18.52
CA ASP A 372 5.82 58.32 -18.56
C ASP A 372 5.27 58.87 -17.25
N ALA A 373 4.08 59.48 -17.30
CA ALA A 373 3.38 59.93 -16.10
C ALA A 373 3.02 58.74 -15.20
N PHE A 374 3.34 58.82 -13.91
CA PHE A 374 3.08 57.74 -12.95
C PHE A 374 1.58 57.41 -12.88
N PRO A 375 1.16 56.14 -13.08
CA PRO A 375 -0.25 55.78 -13.08
C PRO A 375 -0.96 56.06 -11.75
N SER A 376 -2.16 56.64 -11.78
CA SER A 376 -2.91 56.92 -10.55
C SER A 376 -3.32 55.62 -9.84
N ASN A 377 -3.32 55.63 -8.51
CA ASN A 377 -3.66 54.48 -7.65
C ASN A 377 -2.83 53.22 -7.90
N SER A 378 -1.60 53.36 -8.43
CA SER A 378 -0.68 52.24 -8.64
C SER A 378 0.53 52.35 -7.72
N LYS A 379 1.23 51.25 -7.48
CA LYS A 379 2.48 51.22 -6.69
C LYS A 379 3.55 50.45 -7.43
N ILE A 380 4.81 50.86 -7.32
CA ILE A 380 5.92 50.10 -7.89
C ILE A 380 6.06 48.76 -7.16
N VAL A 381 6.14 47.68 -7.92
CA VAL A 381 6.40 46.34 -7.39
C VAL A 381 7.86 46.22 -7.02
N ARG A 382 8.13 45.97 -5.74
CA ARG A 382 9.48 45.78 -5.22
C ARG A 382 10.18 44.59 -5.89
N GLY A 383 11.46 44.75 -6.16
CA GLY A 383 12.31 43.76 -6.84
C GLY A 383 12.20 43.79 -8.37
N THR A 384 11.41 44.70 -8.95
CA THR A 384 11.20 44.77 -10.40
C THR A 384 11.89 45.96 -11.06
N LEU A 385 12.60 46.78 -10.29
CA LEU A 385 13.27 47.99 -10.77
C LEU A 385 14.56 47.67 -11.51
N LEU A 386 14.59 48.05 -12.78
CA LEU A 386 15.76 47.94 -13.63
C LEU A 386 15.98 49.27 -14.32
N GLY A 387 17.17 49.81 -14.19
CA GLY A 387 17.42 51.15 -14.70
C GLY A 387 18.87 51.57 -14.66
N THR A 388 19.07 52.82 -15.07
CA THR A 388 20.38 53.45 -15.14
C THR A 388 20.34 54.83 -14.50
N TYR A 389 21.51 55.33 -14.13
CA TYR A 389 21.71 56.68 -13.61
C TYR A 389 22.94 57.30 -14.27
N VAL A 390 23.02 58.64 -14.31
CA VAL A 390 24.21 59.36 -14.77
C VAL A 390 25.10 59.71 -13.58
N LEU A 391 26.40 59.40 -13.68
CA LEU A 391 27.39 59.79 -12.69
C LEU A 391 28.05 61.13 -13.07
N ALA A 392 27.89 62.15 -12.23
CA ALA A 392 28.32 63.52 -12.55
C ALA A 392 29.82 63.70 -12.84
N SER A 393 30.67 62.87 -12.23
CA SER A 393 32.13 62.94 -12.43
C SER A 393 32.60 62.46 -13.81
N THR A 394 31.80 61.64 -14.50
CA THR A 394 32.15 61.04 -15.80
C THR A 394 31.17 61.40 -16.91
N GLY A 395 29.95 61.82 -16.58
CA GLY A 395 28.85 62.00 -17.53
C GLY A 395 28.36 60.70 -18.18
N GLN A 396 28.82 59.53 -17.71
CA GLN A 396 28.42 58.22 -18.23
C GLN A 396 27.23 57.65 -17.47
N ARG A 397 26.41 56.84 -18.16
CA ARG A 397 25.31 56.08 -17.57
C ARG A 397 25.78 54.72 -17.06
N TYR A 398 25.34 54.37 -15.86
CA TYR A 398 25.61 53.10 -15.20
C TYR A 398 24.31 52.46 -14.72
N SER A 399 24.25 51.13 -14.71
CA SER A 399 23.12 50.39 -14.16
C SER A 399 23.11 50.45 -12.63
N PHE A 400 21.91 50.47 -12.04
CA PHE A 400 21.73 50.29 -10.61
C PHE A 400 21.04 48.96 -10.31
N ILE A 401 21.05 48.56 -9.05
CA ILE A 401 20.27 47.47 -8.49
C ILE A 401 19.35 48.01 -7.40
N GLU A 402 18.17 47.43 -7.25
CA GLU A 402 17.25 47.71 -6.15
C GLU A 402 17.67 46.94 -4.89
N LYS A 403 17.72 47.61 -3.74
CA LYS A 403 18.00 46.98 -2.44
C LYS A 403 17.54 47.89 -1.30
N ASP A 404 17.05 47.34 -0.18
CA ASP A 404 16.78 48.09 1.08
C ASP A 404 16.02 49.43 0.87
N ASP A 405 14.90 49.40 0.12
CA ASP A 405 14.06 50.56 -0.23
C ASP A 405 14.76 51.69 -1.02
N GLY A 406 15.91 51.38 -1.63
CA GLY A 406 16.69 52.31 -2.42
C GLY A 406 17.30 51.69 -3.67
N ILE A 407 17.95 52.56 -4.44
CA ILE A 407 18.69 52.16 -5.64
C ILE A 407 20.19 52.28 -5.35
N TYR A 408 20.95 51.26 -5.73
CA TYR A 408 22.37 51.12 -5.41
C TYR A 408 23.20 50.90 -6.66
N THR A 409 24.39 51.47 -6.70
CA THR A 409 25.40 51.17 -7.72
C THR A 409 26.46 50.23 -7.17
N THR A 410 27.00 49.37 -8.03
CA THR A 410 28.13 48.49 -7.70
C THR A 410 29.39 49.00 -8.37
N VAL A 411 30.41 49.34 -7.57
CA VAL A 411 31.73 49.72 -8.09
C VAL A 411 32.65 48.50 -8.20
N SER A 412 33.79 48.66 -8.88
CA SER A 412 34.78 47.63 -9.26
C SER A 412 35.24 46.66 -8.16
N ASN A 413 35.01 46.99 -6.89
CA ASN A 413 35.37 46.17 -5.72
C ASN A 413 34.18 45.42 -5.09
N TYR A 414 33.06 45.26 -5.81
CA TYR A 414 31.80 44.67 -5.31
C TYR A 414 31.19 45.40 -4.10
N ARG A 415 31.59 46.65 -3.87
CA ARG A 415 30.97 47.51 -2.85
C ARG A 415 29.77 48.22 -3.46
N THR A 416 28.65 48.21 -2.74
CA THR A 416 27.41 48.86 -3.14
C THR A 416 27.27 50.22 -2.44
N TYR A 417 26.97 51.26 -3.21
CA TYR A 417 26.67 52.61 -2.70
C TYR A 417 25.23 52.98 -3.02
N ARG A 418 24.51 53.59 -2.07
CA ARG A 418 23.15 54.07 -2.29
C ARG A 418 23.19 55.34 -3.14
N ILE A 419 22.42 55.34 -4.23
CA ILE A 419 22.26 56.45 -5.17
C ILE A 419 21.10 57.35 -4.68
N GLY A 420 20.04 56.72 -4.16
CA GLY A 420 18.85 57.40 -3.64
C GLY A 420 17.84 56.44 -3.05
N ILE A 421 16.83 57.00 -2.42
CA ILE A 421 15.66 56.29 -1.84
C ILE A 421 14.51 56.39 -2.84
N MET A 422 13.84 55.27 -3.08
CA MET A 422 12.70 55.21 -3.99
C MET A 422 11.39 55.31 -3.21
N ASN A 423 10.51 56.23 -3.62
CA ASN A 423 9.12 56.23 -3.17
C ASN A 423 8.30 55.32 -4.08
N TYR A 424 7.94 54.14 -3.57
CA TYR A 424 7.19 53.14 -4.33
C TYR A 424 5.73 53.53 -4.59
N ASP A 425 5.16 54.45 -3.81
CA ASP A 425 3.78 54.91 -4.02
C ASP A 425 3.68 56.03 -5.08
N THR A 426 4.78 56.74 -5.36
CA THR A 426 4.79 57.88 -6.29
C THR A 426 5.76 57.75 -7.47
N GLY A 427 6.68 56.80 -7.43
CA GLY A 427 7.77 56.65 -8.39
C GLY A 427 8.87 57.71 -8.28
N GLU A 428 8.83 58.59 -7.28
CA GLU A 428 9.83 59.63 -7.09
C GLU A 428 11.11 59.08 -6.43
N ILE A 429 12.26 59.59 -6.86
CA ILE A 429 13.57 59.24 -6.29
C ILE A 429 14.11 60.43 -5.50
N THR A 430 14.40 60.19 -4.23
CA THR A 430 15.15 61.12 -3.39
C THR A 430 16.63 60.75 -3.44
N TYR A 431 17.42 61.52 -4.19
CA TYR A 431 18.86 61.31 -4.34
C TYR A 431 19.61 61.46 -3.01
N GLU A 432 20.56 60.56 -2.74
CA GLU A 432 21.46 60.67 -1.58
C GLU A 432 22.37 61.90 -1.72
N ASP A 433 22.87 62.13 -2.94
CA ASP A 433 23.64 63.31 -3.33
C ASP A 433 23.30 63.68 -4.78
N SER A 434 22.43 64.69 -4.93
CA SER A 434 22.00 65.19 -6.24
C SER A 434 23.09 65.93 -7.02
N SER A 435 24.25 66.20 -6.40
CA SER A 435 25.43 66.73 -7.09
C SER A 435 26.30 65.63 -7.71
N GLN A 436 26.15 64.38 -7.25
CA GLN A 436 26.93 63.22 -7.69
C GLN A 436 26.14 62.32 -8.65
N TYR A 437 24.83 62.18 -8.43
CA TYR A 437 23.95 61.30 -9.18
C TYR A 437 22.73 62.06 -9.68
N TYR A 438 22.38 61.89 -10.95
CA TYR A 438 21.20 62.51 -11.54
C TYR A 438 20.69 61.71 -12.74
N ASP A 439 19.53 62.10 -13.29
CA ASP A 439 18.96 61.54 -14.52
C ASP A 439 18.80 60.01 -14.46
N VAL A 440 18.11 59.55 -13.41
CA VAL A 440 17.75 58.14 -13.25
C VAL A 440 16.59 57.81 -14.19
N GLU A 441 16.81 56.83 -15.06
CA GLU A 441 15.79 56.22 -15.90
C GLU A 441 15.60 54.77 -15.49
N TYR A 442 14.36 54.32 -15.37
CA TYR A 442 14.04 52.95 -14.98
C TYR A 442 12.77 52.43 -15.64
N THR A 443 12.72 51.11 -15.78
CA THR A 443 11.51 50.35 -16.05
C THR A 443 11.21 49.44 -14.87
N CYS A 444 9.93 49.26 -14.58
CA CYS A 444 9.48 48.37 -13.51
C CYS A 444 8.05 47.87 -13.77
N LEU A 445 7.56 46.99 -12.92
CA LEU A 445 6.14 46.71 -12.83
C LEU A 445 5.50 47.68 -11.83
N VAL A 446 4.29 48.14 -12.14
CA VAL A 446 3.40 48.75 -11.16
C VAL A 446 2.19 47.86 -10.95
N GLU A 447 1.78 47.74 -9.69
CA GLU A 447 0.59 47.03 -9.26
C GLU A 447 -0.60 47.99 -9.19
N GLN A 448 -1.70 47.58 -9.80
CA GLN A 448 -3.02 48.20 -9.69
C GLN A 448 -3.81 47.53 -8.55
N PRO A 449 -4.81 48.22 -7.97
CA PRO A 449 -5.62 47.67 -6.88
C PRO A 449 -6.27 46.33 -7.31
N GLU A 450 -6.06 45.28 -6.52
CA GLU A 450 -6.66 43.96 -6.78
C GLU A 450 -8.18 44.08 -6.78
N SER A 451 -8.85 43.60 -7.84
CA SER A 451 -10.32 43.57 -7.90
C SER A 451 -10.78 42.28 -8.58
N THR A 452 -10.62 41.17 -7.88
CA THR A 452 -10.97 39.85 -8.41
C THR A 452 -12.33 39.40 -7.92
N THR A 453 -13.08 38.67 -8.76
CA THR A 453 -14.42 38.15 -8.44
C THR A 453 -14.51 36.61 -8.45
N SER A 454 -13.42 35.91 -8.77
CA SER A 454 -13.35 34.45 -8.65
C SER A 454 -11.92 33.95 -8.49
N THR A 455 -11.73 32.82 -7.83
CA THR A 455 -10.41 32.17 -7.74
C THR A 455 -10.55 30.65 -7.66
N GLN A 456 -9.51 29.94 -8.08
CA GLN A 456 -9.38 28.50 -7.97
C GLN A 456 -8.00 28.13 -7.42
N TYR A 457 -7.98 27.25 -6.43
CA TYR A 457 -6.73 26.70 -5.87
C TYR A 457 -6.99 25.31 -5.30
N VAL A 458 -5.92 24.53 -5.11
CA VAL A 458 -6.01 23.17 -4.55
C VAL A 458 -5.67 23.22 -3.07
N LEU A 459 -6.41 22.49 -2.26
CA LEU A 459 -6.11 22.30 -0.84
C LEU A 459 -4.77 21.57 -0.70
N PRO A 460 -3.88 22.02 0.21
CA PRO A 460 -2.59 21.37 0.45
C PRO A 460 -2.70 20.09 1.31
N VAL A 461 -3.91 19.55 1.50
CA VAL A 461 -4.21 18.41 2.38
C VAL A 461 -4.84 17.26 1.61
N GLU A 462 -4.52 16.02 2.00
CA GLU A 462 -4.95 14.82 1.26
C GLU A 462 -6.34 14.32 1.65
N SER A 463 -6.71 14.42 2.94
CA SER A 463 -7.98 13.91 3.49
C SER A 463 -8.72 14.99 4.30
N PRO A 464 -9.24 16.04 3.65
CA PRO A 464 -9.89 17.16 4.34
C PRO A 464 -11.24 16.78 4.97
N ILE A 465 -11.49 17.29 6.18
CA ILE A 465 -12.83 17.36 6.77
C ILE A 465 -13.49 18.62 6.23
N LEU A 466 -14.30 18.51 5.18
CA LEU A 466 -14.82 19.66 4.44
C LEU A 466 -15.58 20.67 5.31
N GLU A 467 -16.36 20.19 6.29
CA GLU A 467 -17.11 21.05 7.22
C GLU A 467 -16.24 21.93 8.15
N THR A 468 -14.93 21.67 8.22
CA THR A 468 -13.99 22.51 8.98
C THR A 468 -13.38 23.64 8.16
N PHE A 469 -13.64 23.69 6.85
CA PHE A 469 -13.10 24.72 5.99
C PHE A 469 -13.75 26.08 6.28
N TYR A 470 -12.91 27.07 6.58
CA TYR A 470 -13.32 28.45 6.84
C TYR A 470 -12.33 29.42 6.20
N LEU A 471 -12.82 30.41 5.46
CA LEU A 471 -11.99 31.43 4.81
C LEU A 471 -12.37 32.85 5.25
N GLN A 472 -11.40 33.75 5.18
CA GLN A 472 -11.59 35.20 5.27
C GLN A 472 -10.81 35.89 4.15
N VAL A 473 -11.38 36.96 3.59
CA VAL A 473 -10.75 37.79 2.57
C VAL A 473 -11.26 39.23 2.67
N GLU A 474 -10.42 40.21 2.37
CA GLU A 474 -10.79 41.62 2.36
C GLU A 474 -11.35 42.05 1.00
N THR A 475 -12.39 42.87 1.02
CA THR A 475 -12.95 43.50 -0.18
C THR A 475 -12.10 44.71 -0.58
N THR A 476 -12.17 45.16 -1.84
CA THR A 476 -11.47 46.38 -2.29
C THR A 476 -11.91 47.67 -1.57
N ALA A 477 -12.97 47.60 -0.76
CA ALA A 477 -13.48 48.68 0.07
C ALA A 477 -12.98 48.61 1.53
N GLY A 478 -12.11 47.65 1.86
CA GLY A 478 -11.55 47.44 3.20
C GLY A 478 -12.46 46.69 4.18
N ALA A 479 -13.49 45.99 3.70
CA ALA A 479 -14.37 45.18 4.54
C ALA A 479 -14.00 43.69 4.46
N LEU A 480 -13.84 43.03 5.61
CA LEU A 480 -13.59 41.59 5.70
C LEU A 480 -14.88 40.79 5.45
N ILE A 481 -14.82 39.84 4.52
CA ILE A 481 -15.88 38.86 4.26
C ILE A 481 -15.38 37.44 4.54
N SER A 482 -16.29 36.53 4.89
CA SER A 482 -15.95 35.16 5.27
C SER A 482 -16.95 34.15 4.73
N ALA A 483 -16.51 32.91 4.55
CA ALA A 483 -17.35 31.79 4.14
C ALA A 483 -16.92 30.48 4.80
N SER A 484 -17.85 29.54 4.90
CA SER A 484 -17.62 28.19 5.41
C SER A 484 -18.16 27.14 4.45
N CYS A 485 -17.62 25.93 4.53
CA CYS A 485 -18.04 24.79 3.72
C CYS A 485 -18.95 23.82 4.50
N ASP A 486 -19.85 23.12 3.82
CA ASP A 486 -20.59 21.97 4.37
C ASP A 486 -19.90 20.62 4.08
N ALA A 487 -20.44 19.53 4.63
CA ALA A 487 -19.91 18.17 4.41
C ALA A 487 -20.03 17.68 2.96
N SER A 488 -20.85 18.32 2.12
CA SER A 488 -20.98 18.02 0.69
C SER A 488 -20.04 18.84 -0.19
N GLY A 489 -19.21 19.71 0.41
CA GLY A 489 -18.26 20.55 -0.31
C GLY A 489 -18.81 21.92 -0.74
N ASN A 490 -20.04 22.30 -0.37
CA ASN A 490 -20.59 23.60 -0.77
C ASN A 490 -20.09 24.72 0.15
N ILE A 491 -19.49 25.77 -0.42
CA ILE A 491 -19.02 26.94 0.30
C ILE A 491 -20.08 28.04 0.21
N ASN A 492 -20.49 28.57 1.37
CA ASN A 492 -21.44 29.66 1.45
C ASN A 492 -21.00 30.72 2.47
N GLY A 493 -21.12 31.98 2.09
CA GLY A 493 -20.86 33.15 2.92
C GLY A 493 -21.53 34.40 2.36
N THR A 494 -21.51 35.51 3.10
CA THR A 494 -22.02 36.78 2.57
C THR A 494 -21.09 37.28 1.46
N ASN A 495 -21.62 37.43 0.24
CA ASN A 495 -20.87 37.79 -0.98
C ASN A 495 -19.79 36.78 -1.40
N VAL A 496 -19.81 35.55 -0.87
CA VAL A 496 -18.89 34.47 -1.23
C VAL A 496 -19.69 33.20 -1.47
N SER A 497 -19.47 32.54 -2.60
CA SER A 497 -20.00 31.21 -2.88
C SER A 497 -18.92 30.33 -3.49
N GLY A 498 -19.04 29.02 -3.38
CA GLY A 498 -18.02 28.15 -3.93
C GLY A 498 -18.30 26.66 -3.76
N LEU A 499 -17.35 25.86 -4.20
CA LEU A 499 -17.43 24.40 -4.13
C LEU A 499 -16.02 23.81 -3.94
N ILE A 500 -15.93 22.75 -3.15
CA ILE A 500 -14.74 21.91 -3.01
C ILE A 500 -15.07 20.53 -3.61
N VAL A 501 -14.34 20.13 -4.66
CA VAL A 501 -14.46 18.79 -5.26
C VAL A 501 -13.07 18.23 -5.50
N ASN A 502 -12.79 17.04 -4.97
CA ASN A 502 -11.50 16.36 -5.12
C ASN A 502 -10.30 17.26 -4.76
N GLY A 503 -10.41 18.04 -3.68
CA GLY A 503 -9.37 18.96 -3.22
C GLY A 503 -9.28 20.29 -4.00
N LEU A 504 -9.99 20.46 -5.10
CA LEU A 504 -10.05 21.72 -5.84
C LEU A 504 -11.10 22.65 -5.22
N VAL A 505 -10.67 23.81 -4.73
CA VAL A 505 -11.52 24.89 -4.24
C VAL A 505 -11.83 25.84 -5.39
N THR A 506 -13.11 26.10 -5.63
CA THR A 506 -13.60 27.16 -6.53
C THR A 506 -14.38 28.17 -5.73
N LEU A 507 -13.99 29.44 -5.79
CA LEU A 507 -14.66 30.55 -5.10
C LEU A 507 -15.16 31.59 -6.12
N ASN A 508 -16.33 32.14 -5.84
CA ASN A 508 -16.94 33.26 -6.53
C ASN A 508 -17.29 34.34 -5.51
N PHE A 509 -16.99 35.58 -5.84
CA PHE A 509 -17.26 36.75 -5.01
C PHE A 509 -18.26 37.67 -5.72
N ALA A 510 -19.29 38.11 -5.01
CA ALA A 510 -20.29 39.05 -5.54
C ALA A 510 -19.76 40.50 -5.63
N VAL A 511 -18.62 40.77 -4.98
CA VAL A 511 -17.91 42.05 -4.93
C VAL A 511 -16.43 41.80 -5.22
N GLY A 512 -15.70 42.84 -5.67
CA GLY A 512 -14.24 42.73 -5.85
C GLY A 512 -13.53 42.50 -4.52
N VAL A 513 -12.54 41.60 -4.53
CA VAL A 513 -11.71 41.27 -3.36
C VAL A 513 -10.22 41.39 -3.64
N GLU A 514 -9.46 41.63 -2.58
CA GLU A 514 -8.00 41.58 -2.54
C GLU A 514 -7.56 40.16 -2.19
N LEU A 515 -7.29 39.36 -3.22
CA LEU A 515 -6.95 37.94 -3.08
C LEU A 515 -5.69 37.69 -2.23
N SER A 516 -4.75 38.64 -2.23
CA SER A 516 -3.54 38.60 -1.40
C SER A 516 -3.84 38.53 0.12
N THR A 517 -5.01 38.98 0.56
CA THR A 517 -5.45 38.93 1.96
C THR A 517 -6.16 37.62 2.33
N LEU A 518 -6.37 36.71 1.37
CA LEU A 518 -7.14 35.51 1.61
C LEU A 518 -6.38 34.55 2.54
N ILE A 519 -6.99 34.28 3.69
CA ILE A 519 -6.56 33.27 4.65
C ILE A 519 -7.65 32.22 4.83
N TYR A 520 -7.27 30.96 4.98
CA TYR A 520 -8.21 29.89 5.27
C TYR A 520 -7.66 28.85 6.26
N ASN A 521 -8.59 28.16 6.90
CA ASN A 521 -8.33 27.07 7.82
C ASN A 521 -9.00 25.81 7.28
N ILE A 522 -8.39 24.65 7.52
CA ILE A 522 -8.99 23.36 7.23
C ILE A 522 -8.37 22.28 8.12
N THR A 523 -9.17 21.34 8.58
CA THR A 523 -8.70 20.15 9.29
C THR A 523 -8.59 18.98 8.32
N GLU A 524 -7.55 18.19 8.44
CA GLU A 524 -7.44 16.90 7.76
C GLU A 524 -7.49 15.75 8.75
N LEU A 525 -8.01 14.62 8.30
CA LEU A 525 -7.86 13.34 8.98
C LEU A 525 -6.47 12.79 8.65
N VAL A 526 -5.59 12.79 9.64
CA VAL A 526 -4.29 12.12 9.55
C VAL A 526 -4.42 10.75 10.17
N ASN A 527 -4.14 9.72 9.37
CA ASN A 527 -3.90 8.39 9.91
C ASN A 527 -2.60 8.44 10.70
N SER A 528 -2.71 8.35 12.03
CA SER A 528 -1.55 8.06 12.86
C SER A 528 -1.35 6.56 12.79
N LEU A 529 -0.25 6.16 12.14
CA LEU A 529 0.17 4.77 12.13
C LEU A 529 0.80 4.51 13.51
N PRO A 530 0.20 3.63 14.33
CA PRO A 530 0.75 3.35 15.66
C PRO A 530 2.13 2.68 15.56
N PRO A 531 2.94 2.74 16.64
CA PRO A 531 4.28 2.20 16.61
C PRO A 531 4.31 0.71 16.24
N ALA A 532 5.35 0.28 15.53
CA ALA A 532 5.50 -1.11 15.10
C ALA A 532 5.50 -2.10 16.27
N GLU A 533 5.92 -1.65 17.46
CA GLU A 533 5.93 -2.41 18.70
C GLU A 533 4.54 -2.83 19.19
N LEU A 534 3.48 -2.11 18.80
CA LEU A 534 2.12 -2.40 19.27
C LEU A 534 1.54 -3.66 18.59
N TYR A 535 1.85 -3.85 17.30
CA TYR A 535 1.25 -4.92 16.49
C TYR A 535 2.27 -5.92 15.92
N GLY A 536 3.57 -5.68 16.16
CA GLY A 536 4.64 -6.53 15.63
C GLY A 536 4.78 -6.47 14.11
N LEU A 537 4.25 -5.41 13.47
CA LEU A 537 4.38 -5.10 12.05
C LEU A 537 4.79 -3.64 11.89
N ASN A 538 5.68 -3.35 10.94
CA ASN A 538 6.05 -2.00 10.56
C ASN A 538 4.99 -1.40 9.63
N PRO A 539 4.17 -0.43 10.10
CA PRO A 539 3.08 0.11 9.30
C PRO A 539 3.55 0.92 8.08
N LEU A 540 4.79 1.44 8.12
CA LEU A 540 5.39 2.15 6.99
C LEU A 540 5.79 1.20 5.86
N ARG A 541 5.80 -0.11 6.12
CA ARG A 541 6.07 -1.14 5.13
C ARG A 541 4.82 -1.77 4.52
N ILE A 542 3.65 -1.36 5.00
CA ILE A 542 2.35 -1.82 4.50
C ILE A 542 1.82 -0.82 3.46
N PRO A 543 1.28 -1.28 2.32
CA PRO A 543 0.84 -0.39 1.26
C PRO A 543 -0.34 0.47 1.71
N SER A 544 -0.50 1.63 1.06
CA SER A 544 -1.69 2.50 1.19
C SER A 544 -2.09 2.82 2.64
N SER A 545 -1.11 3.00 3.52
CA SER A 545 -1.32 3.32 4.94
C SER A 545 -2.19 2.30 5.68
N GLY A 546 -2.11 1.02 5.31
CA GLY A 546 -2.85 -0.06 5.93
C GLY A 546 -4.23 -0.35 5.33
N ILE A 547 -4.65 0.35 4.27
CA ILE A 547 -5.89 0.05 3.54
C ILE A 547 -5.58 -0.81 2.31
N ILE A 548 -6.13 -2.02 2.26
CA ILE A 548 -5.83 -2.98 1.21
C ILE A 548 -7.07 -3.28 0.34
N PRO A 549 -6.90 -3.47 -0.99
CA PRO A 549 -7.97 -3.96 -1.83
C PRO A 549 -8.25 -5.44 -1.51
N ILE A 550 -9.51 -5.78 -1.22
CA ILE A 550 -9.93 -7.16 -0.91
C ILE A 550 -10.45 -7.93 -2.12
N PHE A 551 -10.68 -7.22 -3.24
CA PHE A 551 -11.03 -7.78 -4.54
C PHE A 551 -10.06 -7.28 -5.60
N ARG A 552 -9.91 -8.08 -6.66
CA ARG A 552 -9.04 -7.76 -7.79
C ARG A 552 -9.75 -8.01 -9.11
N LYS A 553 -9.44 -7.18 -10.10
CA LYS A 553 -9.77 -7.46 -11.49
C LYS A 553 -9.15 -8.79 -11.92
N TRP A 554 -9.89 -9.59 -12.68
CA TRP A 554 -9.57 -10.98 -13.02
C TRP A 554 -9.50 -11.94 -11.83
N GLY A 555 -9.97 -11.52 -10.66
CA GLY A 555 -10.14 -12.39 -9.50
C GLY A 555 -11.48 -13.14 -9.54
N THR A 556 -11.50 -14.31 -8.92
CA THR A 556 -12.74 -15.06 -8.69
C THR A 556 -13.37 -14.65 -7.36
N VAL A 557 -14.68 -14.46 -7.36
CA VAL A 557 -15.47 -14.22 -6.14
C VAL A 557 -16.49 -15.32 -5.95
N ALA A 558 -16.77 -15.63 -4.68
CA ALA A 558 -17.85 -16.51 -4.26
C ALA A 558 -19.00 -15.64 -3.73
N LEU A 559 -20.17 -15.76 -4.35
CA LEU A 559 -21.42 -15.20 -3.84
C LEU A 559 -22.18 -16.28 -3.10
N GLN A 560 -22.59 -15.99 -1.86
CA GLN A 560 -23.29 -16.96 -1.01
C GLN A 560 -24.39 -16.31 -0.18
N HIS A 561 -25.47 -17.06 -0.01
CA HIS A 561 -26.50 -16.72 0.97
C HIS A 561 -26.89 -17.96 1.76
N THR A 562 -26.77 -17.89 3.08
CA THR A 562 -27.21 -18.94 4.00
C THR A 562 -28.56 -18.59 4.62
N GLN A 563 -29.52 -19.50 4.59
CA GLN A 563 -30.77 -19.42 5.33
C GLN A 563 -30.73 -20.39 6.50
N TYR A 564 -31.32 -19.98 7.62
CA TYR A 564 -31.35 -20.76 8.85
C TYR A 564 -32.79 -21.08 9.25
N GLN A 565 -33.04 -22.33 9.63
CA GLN A 565 -34.33 -22.84 10.07
C GLN A 565 -34.15 -23.64 11.37
N PRO A 566 -34.88 -23.32 12.45
CA PRO A 566 -34.81 -24.10 13.68
C PRO A 566 -35.48 -25.47 13.54
N ILE A 567 -34.90 -26.49 14.16
CA ILE A 567 -35.49 -27.82 14.35
C ILE A 567 -35.74 -28.01 15.86
N THR A 568 -36.99 -27.83 16.28
CA THR A 568 -37.37 -27.83 17.71
C THR A 568 -37.74 -29.21 18.26
N ALA A 569 -38.20 -30.12 17.39
CA ALA A 569 -38.59 -31.48 17.75
C ALA A 569 -38.15 -32.43 16.63
N PRO A 570 -36.86 -32.83 16.61
CA PRO A 570 -36.36 -33.77 15.61
C PRO A 570 -37.00 -35.14 15.82
N SER A 571 -37.45 -35.75 14.73
CA SER A 571 -37.98 -37.11 14.74
C SER A 571 -37.68 -37.77 13.40
N ALA A 572 -37.35 -39.06 13.41
CA ALA A 572 -37.11 -39.82 12.19
C ALA A 572 -38.33 -39.77 11.23
N GLY A 573 -38.07 -39.60 9.94
CA GLY A 573 -39.06 -39.41 8.88
C GLY A 573 -39.62 -37.99 8.76
N GLN A 574 -39.19 -37.03 9.58
CA GLN A 574 -39.58 -35.63 9.42
C GLN A 574 -38.82 -35.01 8.25
N THR A 575 -39.55 -34.50 7.26
CA THR A 575 -38.95 -33.74 6.14
C THR A 575 -38.99 -32.23 6.38
N LYS A 576 -37.88 -31.55 6.08
CA LYS A 576 -37.75 -30.09 6.00
C LYS A 576 -37.46 -29.69 4.55
N ASN A 577 -37.97 -28.52 4.14
CA ASN A 577 -37.70 -27.96 2.84
C ASN A 577 -36.50 -27.02 2.92
N ILE A 578 -35.64 -27.08 1.91
CA ILE A 578 -34.54 -26.15 1.67
C ILE A 578 -34.65 -25.62 0.24
N ARG A 579 -33.82 -24.64 -0.13
CA ARG A 579 -33.78 -24.16 -1.52
C ARG A 579 -33.23 -25.26 -2.46
N ALA A 580 -33.96 -25.52 -3.54
CA ALA A 580 -33.51 -26.46 -4.58
C ALA A 580 -32.19 -25.96 -5.21
N GLY A 581 -31.24 -26.86 -5.41
CA GLY A 581 -29.90 -26.52 -5.87
C GLY A 581 -29.00 -25.89 -4.81
N ALA A 582 -29.37 -25.95 -3.52
CA ALA A 582 -28.47 -25.54 -2.44
C ALA A 582 -27.12 -26.27 -2.55
N ARG A 583 -26.02 -25.51 -2.51
CA ARG A 583 -24.66 -26.05 -2.65
C ARG A 583 -24.15 -26.69 -1.37
N PHE A 584 -24.74 -26.33 -0.24
CA PHE A 584 -24.39 -26.87 1.06
C PHE A 584 -25.61 -26.80 1.98
N ALA A 585 -25.85 -27.84 2.75
CA ALA A 585 -26.82 -27.82 3.83
C ALA A 585 -26.36 -28.67 5.01
N ASP A 586 -26.56 -28.17 6.22
CA ASP A 586 -26.08 -28.79 7.45
C ASP A 586 -27.04 -28.54 8.60
N ILE A 587 -27.16 -29.51 9.50
CA ILE A 587 -27.84 -29.34 10.78
C ILE A 587 -26.75 -29.23 11.85
N THR A 588 -26.80 -28.15 12.63
CA THR A 588 -25.85 -27.91 13.72
C THR A 588 -26.55 -27.83 15.06
N ASP A 589 -25.84 -28.23 16.11
CA ASP A 589 -26.28 -28.12 17.50
C ASP A 589 -25.92 -26.76 18.13
N ALA A 590 -26.28 -26.55 19.40
CA ALA A 590 -26.00 -25.32 20.13
C ALA A 590 -24.51 -24.98 20.26
N ASN A 591 -23.64 -25.99 20.18
CA ASN A 591 -22.18 -25.84 20.26
C ASN A 591 -21.55 -25.72 18.86
N GLY A 592 -22.35 -25.68 17.80
CA GLY A 592 -21.88 -25.63 16.42
C GLY A 592 -21.36 -26.97 15.90
N ALA A 593 -21.60 -28.09 16.60
CA ALA A 593 -21.26 -29.41 16.09
C ALA A 593 -22.18 -29.75 14.92
N SER A 594 -21.61 -30.21 13.81
CA SER A 594 -22.36 -30.70 12.65
C SER A 594 -22.92 -32.08 12.93
N LEU A 595 -24.17 -32.30 12.52
CA LEU A 595 -24.84 -33.60 12.57
C LEU A 595 -24.66 -34.38 11.26
N TRP A 596 -23.86 -33.87 10.32
CA TRP A 596 -23.58 -34.56 9.08
C TRP A 596 -22.71 -35.79 9.32
N THR A 597 -23.02 -36.88 8.63
CA THR A 597 -22.22 -38.13 8.63
C THR A 597 -22.22 -38.71 7.22
N ALA A 598 -21.15 -39.41 6.83
CA ALA A 598 -21.07 -40.06 5.52
C ALA A 598 -22.17 -41.11 5.28
N THR A 599 -22.73 -41.69 6.35
CA THR A 599 -23.78 -42.71 6.33
C THR A 599 -25.19 -42.15 6.46
N ASN A 600 -25.35 -40.82 6.56
CA ASN A 600 -26.63 -40.14 6.77
C ASN A 600 -27.35 -40.59 8.06
N ASP A 601 -26.63 -40.87 9.14
CA ASP A 601 -27.21 -41.38 10.40
C ASP A 601 -28.26 -40.44 10.98
N HIS A 602 -28.06 -39.12 10.83
CA HIS A 602 -28.93 -38.10 11.41
C HIS A 602 -29.89 -37.47 10.42
N TYR A 603 -29.49 -37.27 9.17
CA TYR A 603 -30.35 -36.72 8.12
C TYR A 603 -29.85 -37.11 6.72
N THR A 604 -30.78 -37.17 5.76
CA THR A 604 -30.53 -37.35 4.34
C THR A 604 -30.82 -36.05 3.61
N LEU A 605 -29.90 -35.60 2.76
CA LEU A 605 -30.03 -34.39 1.95
C LEU A 605 -30.34 -34.73 0.49
N ASP A 606 -31.42 -34.17 -0.05
CA ASP A 606 -31.69 -34.14 -1.50
C ASP A 606 -31.65 -32.69 -1.99
N THR A 607 -30.50 -32.28 -2.51
CA THR A 607 -30.29 -30.93 -3.01
C THR A 607 -31.08 -30.64 -4.27
N GLN A 608 -31.42 -31.66 -5.07
CA GLN A 608 -32.17 -31.45 -6.31
C GLN A 608 -33.66 -31.27 -6.04
N ALA A 609 -34.22 -32.08 -5.14
CA ALA A 609 -35.60 -31.92 -4.68
C ALA A 609 -35.77 -30.75 -3.70
N GLY A 610 -34.68 -30.29 -3.07
CA GLY A 610 -34.71 -29.23 -2.08
C GLY A 610 -35.28 -29.70 -0.74
N THR A 611 -34.91 -30.90 -0.28
CA THR A 611 -35.43 -31.48 0.96
C THR A 611 -34.33 -32.04 1.85
N VAL A 612 -34.61 -32.04 3.16
CA VAL A 612 -33.82 -32.70 4.20
C VAL A 612 -34.73 -33.62 4.97
N GLU A 613 -34.49 -34.93 4.91
CA GLU A 613 -35.20 -35.92 5.72
C GLU A 613 -34.41 -36.21 6.98
N ILE A 614 -35.03 -36.05 8.15
CA ILE A 614 -34.41 -36.34 9.44
C ILE A 614 -34.53 -37.84 9.72
N ASN A 615 -33.43 -38.48 10.12
CA ASN A 615 -33.32 -39.92 10.32
C ASN A 615 -33.25 -40.33 11.81
N SER A 616 -33.06 -39.36 12.72
CA SER A 616 -32.93 -39.63 14.17
C SER A 616 -33.53 -38.51 15.04
N ASP A 617 -33.49 -38.69 16.35
CA ASP A 617 -33.85 -37.68 17.35
C ASP A 617 -32.66 -36.81 17.80
N PHE A 618 -31.51 -36.99 17.16
CA PHE A 618 -30.24 -36.30 17.48
C PHE A 618 -29.71 -36.59 18.90
N ALA A 619 -29.97 -37.80 19.42
CA ALA A 619 -29.39 -38.25 20.68
C ALA A 619 -27.86 -38.03 20.73
N GLY A 620 -27.38 -37.38 21.80
CA GLY A 620 -25.97 -37.05 22.00
C GLY A 620 -25.56 -35.63 21.61
N PHE A 621 -26.44 -34.87 20.94
CA PHE A 621 -26.20 -33.45 20.61
C PHE A 621 -27.01 -32.50 21.51
N THR A 622 -26.61 -31.23 21.57
CA THR A 622 -27.23 -30.23 22.47
C THR A 622 -28.16 -29.30 21.70
N ALA A 623 -29.46 -29.28 22.05
CA ALA A 623 -30.42 -28.33 21.49
C ALA A 623 -30.08 -26.87 21.90
N PRO A 624 -30.45 -25.83 21.12
CA PRO A 624 -31.26 -25.87 19.89
C PRO A 624 -30.53 -26.42 18.67
N PHE A 625 -31.29 -27.01 17.73
CA PHE A 625 -30.79 -27.46 16.44
C PHE A 625 -31.18 -26.49 15.33
N VAL A 626 -30.25 -26.19 14.43
CA VAL A 626 -30.45 -25.26 13.32
C VAL A 626 -30.05 -25.93 12.02
N LEU A 627 -31.02 -26.08 11.11
CA LEU A 627 -30.79 -26.41 9.72
C LEU A 627 -30.35 -25.14 8.98
N SER A 628 -29.22 -25.22 8.30
CA SER A 628 -28.70 -24.18 7.43
C SER A 628 -28.69 -24.69 5.99
N ASP A 629 -29.16 -23.87 5.05
CA ASP A 629 -29.00 -24.14 3.61
C ASP A 629 -28.30 -22.96 2.95
N THR A 630 -27.35 -23.24 2.06
CA THR A 630 -26.51 -22.24 1.40
C THR A 630 -26.62 -22.39 -0.10
N ILE A 631 -27.12 -21.36 -0.77
CA ILE A 631 -26.98 -21.20 -2.22
C ILE A 631 -25.71 -20.40 -2.50
N GLY A 632 -25.10 -20.60 -3.67
CA GLY A 632 -23.96 -19.78 -4.06
C GLY A 632 -23.43 -20.07 -5.44
N GLU A 633 -22.63 -19.17 -5.99
CA GLU A 633 -21.95 -19.36 -7.27
C GLU A 633 -20.58 -18.68 -7.27
N LEU A 634 -19.73 -19.11 -8.20
CA LEU A 634 -18.42 -18.50 -8.43
C LEU A 634 -18.54 -17.62 -9.67
N ALA A 635 -18.00 -16.41 -9.60
CA ALA A 635 -18.02 -15.47 -10.71
C ALA A 635 -16.65 -14.80 -10.89
N LEU A 636 -16.33 -14.44 -12.12
CA LEU A 636 -15.10 -13.71 -12.47
C LEU A 636 -15.37 -12.20 -12.41
N VAL A 637 -14.50 -11.46 -11.72
CA VAL A 637 -14.54 -9.99 -11.66
C VAL A 637 -13.80 -9.39 -12.85
N THR A 638 -14.46 -8.48 -13.58
CA THR A 638 -13.88 -7.75 -14.72
C THR A 638 -13.51 -6.31 -14.38
N ASP A 639 -14.11 -5.74 -13.32
CA ASP A 639 -13.74 -4.43 -12.81
C ASP A 639 -14.10 -4.25 -11.32
N VAL A 640 -13.37 -3.39 -10.61
CA VAL A 640 -13.55 -3.10 -9.18
C VAL A 640 -13.71 -1.59 -8.99
N GLY A 641 -14.89 -1.16 -8.58
CA GLY A 641 -15.16 0.21 -8.13
C GLY A 641 -15.09 0.34 -6.60
N THR A 642 -15.42 1.51 -6.06
CA THR A 642 -15.36 1.78 -4.60
C THR A 642 -16.37 0.95 -3.78
N ASN A 643 -17.57 0.75 -4.30
CA ASN A 643 -18.67 0.02 -3.64
C ASN A 643 -19.41 -0.90 -4.63
N GLN A 644 -18.71 -1.32 -5.68
CA GLN A 644 -19.29 -2.10 -6.75
C GLN A 644 -18.26 -3.03 -7.36
N LEU A 645 -18.69 -4.25 -7.70
CA LEU A 645 -17.93 -5.17 -8.52
C LEU A 645 -18.66 -5.39 -9.84
N GLN A 646 -17.91 -5.41 -10.94
CA GLN A 646 -18.42 -5.84 -12.23
C GLN A 646 -17.99 -7.28 -12.50
N LEU A 647 -18.94 -8.13 -12.82
CA LEU A 647 -18.74 -9.53 -13.17
C LEU A 647 -18.66 -9.72 -14.68
N ALA A 648 -18.06 -10.84 -15.10
CA ALA A 648 -17.98 -11.25 -16.50
C ALA A 648 -19.33 -11.72 -17.08
N SER A 649 -20.22 -12.23 -16.23
CA SER A 649 -21.55 -12.73 -16.59
C SER A 649 -22.58 -12.35 -15.53
N GLU A 650 -23.85 -12.37 -15.90
CA GLU A 650 -24.96 -12.24 -14.96
C GLU A 650 -25.02 -13.44 -14.01
N LEU A 651 -25.63 -13.24 -12.84
CA LEU A 651 -25.81 -14.30 -11.86
C LEU A 651 -26.92 -15.26 -12.32
N THR A 652 -26.75 -16.54 -11.99
CA THR A 652 -27.71 -17.58 -12.35
C THR A 652 -28.99 -17.55 -11.51
N GLN A 653 -28.95 -16.86 -10.37
CA GLN A 653 -30.08 -16.71 -9.45
C GLN A 653 -30.03 -15.36 -8.70
N GLU A 654 -31.12 -15.02 -8.02
CA GLU A 654 -31.17 -13.81 -7.19
C GLU A 654 -30.52 -14.03 -5.83
N TYR A 655 -29.66 -13.09 -5.43
CA TYR A 655 -29.08 -13.03 -4.09
C TYR A 655 -29.71 -11.87 -3.34
N PRO A 656 -30.35 -12.13 -2.19
CA PRO A 656 -30.86 -11.08 -1.32
C PRO A 656 -29.79 -10.11 -0.82
N ILE A 657 -30.22 -8.93 -0.36
CA ILE A 657 -29.36 -8.02 0.41
C ILE A 657 -28.69 -8.76 1.58
N ASN A 658 -27.48 -8.35 1.94
CA ASN A 658 -26.64 -9.00 2.96
C ASN A 658 -26.11 -10.40 2.60
N SER A 659 -26.31 -10.89 1.37
CA SER A 659 -25.55 -12.04 0.88
C SER A 659 -24.05 -11.75 0.93
N THR A 660 -23.27 -12.76 1.27
CA THR A 660 -21.81 -12.67 1.38
C THR A 660 -21.18 -12.67 -0.01
N VAL A 661 -20.22 -11.77 -0.21
CA VAL A 661 -19.34 -11.74 -1.38
C VAL A 661 -17.91 -11.88 -0.88
N ALA A 662 -17.23 -12.96 -1.25
CA ALA A 662 -15.89 -13.25 -0.78
C ALA A 662 -14.91 -13.43 -1.95
N SER A 663 -13.71 -12.89 -1.81
CA SER A 663 -12.62 -13.13 -2.77
C SER A 663 -12.08 -14.54 -2.57
N VAL A 664 -11.83 -15.26 -3.67
CA VAL A 664 -11.42 -16.67 -3.65
C VAL A 664 -9.93 -16.78 -3.88
N GLN A 665 -9.23 -17.44 -2.97
CA GLN A 665 -7.85 -17.84 -3.16
C GLN A 665 -7.82 -19.25 -3.76
N VAL A 666 -7.23 -19.36 -4.96
CA VAL A 666 -7.12 -20.61 -5.69
C VAL A 666 -5.80 -21.29 -5.31
N LEU A 667 -5.90 -22.48 -4.73
CA LEU A 667 -4.77 -23.34 -4.37
C LEU A 667 -4.33 -24.21 -5.56
N GLY A 668 -5.17 -24.33 -6.59
CA GLY A 668 -4.93 -25.21 -7.74
C GLY A 668 -5.14 -26.68 -7.38
N ASP A 669 -4.61 -27.57 -8.22
CA ASP A 669 -4.81 -29.01 -8.02
C ASP A 669 -4.05 -29.52 -6.81
N LEU A 670 -4.75 -30.25 -5.94
CA LEU A 670 -4.18 -30.88 -4.75
C LEU A 670 -4.13 -32.39 -4.96
N GLN A 671 -2.90 -32.89 -5.06
CA GLN A 671 -2.59 -34.30 -5.15
C GLN A 671 -1.22 -34.53 -4.52
N ALA A 672 -1.11 -35.59 -3.75
CA ALA A 672 0.18 -36.01 -3.28
C ALA A 672 0.94 -36.69 -4.42
N ARG A 673 2.24 -36.41 -4.53
CA ARG A 673 3.07 -36.84 -5.66
C ARG A 673 4.53 -37.00 -5.28
N VAL A 674 5.26 -37.80 -6.05
CA VAL A 674 6.71 -37.88 -5.97
C VAL A 674 7.33 -36.86 -6.91
N GLY A 675 8.38 -36.20 -6.44
CA GLY A 675 9.23 -35.33 -7.24
C GLY A 675 10.17 -36.12 -8.14
N LYS A 676 11.20 -35.43 -8.63
CA LYS A 676 12.12 -36.02 -9.60
C LYS A 676 13.15 -36.90 -8.87
N VAL A 677 13.16 -38.20 -9.12
CA VAL A 677 14.12 -39.15 -8.51
C VAL A 677 15.53 -39.02 -9.12
N ARG A 678 16.58 -39.11 -8.29
CA ARG A 678 18.00 -39.12 -8.69
C ARG A 678 18.74 -40.23 -8.01
N ASP A 679 19.72 -40.77 -8.71
CA ASP A 679 20.70 -41.71 -8.17
C ASP A 679 22.08 -41.05 -8.19
N MET A 680 22.84 -41.18 -7.12
CA MET A 680 24.10 -40.45 -6.88
C MET A 680 25.21 -41.42 -6.48
N THR A 681 26.41 -41.26 -7.06
CA THR A 681 27.59 -42.10 -6.74
C THR A 681 28.08 -41.94 -5.30
N ALA A 682 27.83 -40.79 -4.68
CA ALA A 682 28.18 -40.52 -3.30
C ALA A 682 27.24 -39.50 -2.65
N TRP A 683 26.80 -39.78 -1.43
CA TRP A 683 26.10 -38.80 -0.59
C TRP A 683 27.07 -38.02 0.30
N SER A 684 27.18 -36.71 0.06
CA SER A 684 28.07 -35.81 0.82
C SER A 684 27.33 -34.97 1.87
N ASN A 685 26.13 -35.39 2.30
CA ASN A 685 25.26 -34.61 3.19
C ASN A 685 24.94 -33.20 2.65
N ASN A 686 24.80 -33.07 1.33
CA ASN A 686 24.47 -31.82 0.65
C ASN A 686 23.05 -31.91 0.08
N TRP A 687 22.13 -31.16 0.69
CA TRP A 687 20.72 -31.12 0.28
C TRP A 687 20.43 -30.04 -0.76
N ASP A 688 21.40 -29.19 -1.10
CA ASP A 688 21.21 -28.06 -2.02
C ASP A 688 21.66 -28.41 -3.43
N LEU A 689 22.63 -29.34 -3.57
CA LEU A 689 23.17 -29.77 -4.85
C LEU A 689 23.23 -31.29 -4.94
N ASP A 690 22.74 -31.81 -6.07
CA ASP A 690 22.90 -33.21 -6.45
C ASP A 690 24.38 -33.48 -6.80
N GLY A 691 24.84 -34.70 -6.52
CA GLY A 691 26.17 -35.19 -6.90
C GLY A 691 26.17 -35.89 -8.25
N ASP A 692 27.32 -36.46 -8.63
CA ASP A 692 27.47 -37.17 -9.91
C ASP A 692 26.54 -38.41 -9.97
N PRO A 693 25.90 -38.66 -11.13
CA PRO A 693 24.92 -39.73 -11.27
C PRO A 693 25.53 -41.12 -11.05
N ALA A 694 24.84 -41.95 -10.27
CA ALA A 694 25.24 -43.34 -9.99
C ALA A 694 25.21 -44.23 -11.25
N THR A 695 25.91 -45.36 -11.18
CA THR A 695 25.77 -46.43 -12.20
C THR A 695 24.49 -47.24 -11.97
N GLY A 696 24.12 -47.47 -10.70
CA GLY A 696 22.80 -47.97 -10.32
C GLY A 696 21.70 -46.95 -10.63
N ASN A 697 20.52 -47.43 -11.06
CA ASN A 697 19.39 -46.57 -11.39
C ASN A 697 18.09 -47.18 -10.88
N LEU A 698 17.33 -46.43 -10.07
CA LEU A 698 16.01 -46.87 -9.61
C LEU A 698 15.00 -46.81 -10.76
N ASN A 699 14.45 -47.95 -11.18
CA ASN A 699 13.46 -48.03 -12.25
C ASN A 699 12.07 -47.58 -11.77
N THR A 700 11.88 -46.27 -11.63
CA THR A 700 10.61 -45.66 -11.26
C THR A 700 9.61 -45.59 -12.40
N VAL A 701 10.00 -45.97 -13.63
CA VAL A 701 9.12 -45.98 -14.81
C VAL A 701 8.20 -47.20 -14.76
N ASP A 702 8.77 -48.39 -14.59
CA ASP A 702 7.99 -49.63 -14.50
C ASP A 702 7.45 -49.86 -13.07
N TYR A 703 8.15 -49.33 -12.06
CA TYR A 703 7.82 -49.49 -10.64
C TYR A 703 7.83 -48.13 -9.92
N PRO A 704 6.81 -47.28 -10.13
CA PRO A 704 6.75 -45.98 -9.49
C PRO A 704 6.72 -46.10 -7.97
N ILE A 705 7.28 -45.11 -7.28
CA ILE A 705 7.18 -44.98 -5.83
C ILE A 705 5.71 -44.65 -5.50
N GLU A 706 5.07 -45.48 -4.69
CA GLU A 706 3.66 -45.35 -4.34
C GLU A 706 3.50 -44.49 -3.07
N LEU A 707 2.47 -43.65 -3.05
CA LEU A 707 2.10 -42.80 -1.89
C LEU A 707 0.59 -42.59 -1.86
N THR A 708 0.06 -42.12 -0.75
CA THR A 708 -1.35 -41.70 -0.62
C THR A 708 -1.48 -40.29 -0.06
N ASN A 709 -2.57 -39.60 -0.39
CA ASN A 709 -2.84 -38.23 0.06
C ASN A 709 -2.86 -38.09 1.59
N ASP A 710 -3.37 -39.11 2.28
CA ASP A 710 -3.46 -39.16 3.74
C ASP A 710 -2.14 -39.52 4.46
N THR A 711 -1.10 -39.94 3.76
CA THR A 711 0.20 -40.29 4.40
C THR A 711 1.35 -39.43 3.93
N ALA A 712 1.24 -38.84 2.73
CA ALA A 712 2.28 -38.03 2.16
C ALA A 712 2.58 -36.78 3.00
N VAL A 713 3.87 -36.51 3.13
CA VAL A 713 4.42 -35.32 3.77
C VAL A 713 5.29 -34.58 2.75
N ASN A 714 5.34 -33.26 2.85
CA ASN A 714 6.38 -32.50 2.15
C ASN A 714 7.71 -32.86 2.80
N GLU A 715 8.57 -33.61 2.12
CA GLU A 715 9.90 -34.02 2.60
C GLU A 715 10.84 -34.37 1.44
N ASP A 716 12.13 -34.21 1.69
CA ASP A 716 13.21 -34.62 0.79
C ASP A 716 13.93 -35.83 1.39
N TRP A 717 14.02 -36.91 0.63
CA TRP A 717 14.42 -38.23 1.09
C TRP A 717 15.72 -38.65 0.44
N VAL A 718 16.56 -39.33 1.22
CA VAL A 718 17.77 -40.01 0.75
C VAL A 718 17.76 -41.46 1.23
N LEU A 719 17.89 -42.39 0.28
CA LEU A 719 18.22 -43.79 0.54
C LEU A 719 19.73 -43.95 0.40
N LEU A 720 20.46 -43.99 1.51
CA LEU A 720 21.92 -44.12 1.53
C LEU A 720 22.34 -45.58 1.62
N PHE A 721 22.96 -46.10 0.58
CA PHE A 721 23.45 -47.48 0.54
C PHE A 721 24.63 -47.68 1.50
N THR A 722 24.52 -48.71 2.33
CA THR A 722 25.54 -49.15 3.29
C THR A 722 26.27 -50.42 2.82
N SER A 723 25.68 -51.12 1.85
CA SER A 723 26.26 -52.24 1.11
C SER A 723 25.71 -52.21 -0.33
N ASP A 724 25.94 -53.27 -1.10
CA ASP A 724 25.34 -53.49 -2.42
C ASP A 724 23.81 -53.70 -2.40
N SER A 725 23.23 -53.94 -1.21
CA SER A 725 21.85 -54.38 -1.06
C SER A 725 21.13 -53.76 0.12
N SER A 726 21.82 -53.16 1.09
CA SER A 726 21.22 -52.57 2.30
C SER A 726 21.38 -51.05 2.31
N PHE A 727 20.33 -50.30 2.68
CA PHE A 727 20.35 -48.84 2.72
C PHE A 727 19.64 -48.28 3.95
N ARG A 728 19.93 -47.01 4.28
CA ARG A 728 19.25 -46.21 5.31
C ARG A 728 18.35 -45.19 4.62
N CYS A 729 17.09 -45.08 5.02
CA CYS A 729 16.19 -44.02 4.57
C CYS A 729 16.24 -42.84 5.55
N ILE A 730 16.62 -41.68 5.03
CA ILE A 730 16.89 -40.45 5.78
C ILE A 730 16.08 -39.32 5.15
N GLY A 731 15.18 -38.70 5.90
CA GLY A 731 14.54 -37.45 5.50
C GLY A 731 15.39 -36.24 5.91
N LYS A 732 15.37 -35.18 5.12
CA LYS A 732 16.13 -33.93 5.38
C LYS A 732 15.86 -33.37 6.77
N ARG A 733 14.60 -33.38 7.21
CA ARG A 733 14.20 -32.82 8.52
C ARG A 733 13.98 -33.88 9.56
N ILE A 734 13.37 -35.00 9.18
CA ILE A 734 13.01 -36.05 10.15
C ILE A 734 14.12 -37.07 10.42
N GLY A 735 15.25 -36.97 9.71
CA GLY A 735 16.41 -37.86 9.90
C GLY A 735 16.14 -39.29 9.46
N GLN A 736 16.92 -40.24 9.98
CA GLN A 736 16.76 -41.64 9.61
C GLN A 736 15.45 -42.21 10.17
N ILE A 737 14.55 -42.64 9.29
CA ILE A 737 13.26 -43.22 9.69
C ILE A 737 13.22 -44.74 9.58
N ALA A 738 14.06 -45.35 8.75
CA ALA A 738 14.06 -46.79 8.53
C ALA A 738 15.38 -47.27 7.91
N ILE A 739 15.59 -48.58 7.94
CA ILE A 739 16.62 -49.31 7.20
C ILE A 739 15.87 -50.26 6.26
N GLY A 740 16.35 -50.40 5.04
CA GLY A 740 15.76 -51.25 4.01
C GLY A 740 16.80 -52.05 3.26
N ASP A 741 16.32 -52.92 2.38
CA ASP A 741 17.13 -53.69 1.46
C ASP A 741 16.50 -53.71 0.06
N THR A 742 17.28 -54.09 -0.95
CA THR A 742 16.81 -54.18 -2.35
C THR A 742 16.05 -55.48 -2.66
N LEU A 743 15.93 -56.39 -1.69
CA LEU A 743 15.33 -57.73 -1.87
C LEU A 743 13.84 -57.74 -1.51
N ASN A 744 13.41 -56.83 -0.62
CA ASN A 744 12.04 -56.71 -0.12
C ASN A 744 11.42 -55.36 -0.48
N ASP A 745 10.08 -55.31 -0.51
CA ASP A 745 9.37 -54.03 -0.64
C ASP A 745 9.72 -53.13 0.56
N PHE A 746 10.10 -51.90 0.28
CA PHE A 746 10.48 -50.93 1.31
C PHE A 746 9.28 -50.06 1.67
N THR A 747 8.75 -50.25 2.88
CA THR A 747 7.53 -49.60 3.39
C THR A 747 7.78 -48.90 4.73
N PRO A 748 8.51 -47.78 4.77
CA PRO A 748 8.81 -47.09 6.03
C PRO A 748 7.54 -46.56 6.71
N ILE A 749 7.25 -47.01 7.92
CA ILE A 749 6.03 -46.67 8.66
C ILE A 749 6.14 -45.29 9.32
N ASN A 750 5.12 -44.46 9.11
CA ASN A 750 4.94 -43.22 9.84
C ASN A 750 4.28 -43.51 11.20
N PRO A 751 4.94 -43.22 12.34
CA PRO A 751 4.40 -43.51 13.66
C PRO A 751 3.14 -42.68 14.01
N LEU A 752 2.88 -41.58 13.29
CA LEU A 752 1.69 -40.75 13.51
C LEU A 752 0.43 -41.34 12.87
N THR A 753 0.57 -41.97 11.71
CA THR A 753 -0.56 -42.54 10.96
C THR A 753 -0.66 -44.06 11.09
N ASN A 754 0.39 -44.72 11.55
CA ASN A 754 0.58 -46.18 11.48
C ASN A 754 0.49 -46.73 10.05
N SER A 755 0.71 -45.88 9.05
CA SER A 755 0.72 -46.21 7.63
C SER A 755 2.08 -45.86 7.01
N PRO A 756 2.48 -46.49 5.90
CA PRO A 756 3.74 -46.15 5.22
C PRO A 756 3.78 -44.68 4.77
N PHE A 757 4.94 -44.02 4.85
CA PHE A 757 5.15 -42.72 4.19
C PHE A 757 5.05 -42.82 2.67
N PHE A 758 5.60 -43.91 2.13
CA PHE A 758 5.60 -44.30 0.73
C PHE A 758 5.95 -45.79 0.64
N ILE A 759 5.82 -46.38 -0.53
CA ILE A 759 6.18 -47.77 -0.82
C ILE A 759 7.09 -47.79 -2.05
N ILE A 760 8.24 -48.46 -1.93
CA ILE A 760 9.13 -48.75 -3.06
C ILE A 760 9.15 -50.26 -3.26
N ARG A 761 8.75 -50.72 -4.43
CA ARG A 761 8.74 -52.15 -4.76
C ARG A 761 10.17 -52.68 -4.90
N ALA A 762 10.43 -53.90 -4.42
CA ALA A 762 11.75 -54.53 -4.53
C ALA A 762 12.28 -54.53 -5.98
N ALA A 763 11.40 -54.77 -6.94
CA ALA A 763 11.72 -54.79 -8.36
C ALA A 763 12.20 -53.44 -8.92
N ALA A 764 11.93 -52.31 -8.24
CA ALA A 764 12.39 -50.99 -8.66
C ALA A 764 13.91 -50.83 -8.55
N PHE A 765 14.55 -51.48 -7.58
CA PHE A 765 15.97 -51.27 -7.27
C PHE A 765 16.92 -51.77 -8.35
N GLY A 766 16.53 -52.71 -9.21
CA GLY A 766 17.44 -53.29 -10.18
C GLY A 766 18.69 -53.90 -9.51
N GLY A 767 19.88 -53.59 -10.02
CA GLY A 767 21.15 -54.03 -9.43
C GLY A 767 22.30 -53.08 -9.76
N GLY A 768 23.48 -53.33 -9.18
CA GLY A 768 24.68 -52.53 -9.40
C GLY A 768 24.95 -51.44 -8.36
N TRP A 769 24.28 -51.50 -7.20
CA TRP A 769 24.51 -50.56 -6.10
C TRP A 769 25.81 -50.84 -5.35
N SER A 770 26.41 -49.79 -4.80
CA SER A 770 27.59 -49.85 -3.93
C SER A 770 27.39 -49.04 -2.65
N ALA A 771 28.12 -49.41 -1.60
CA ALA A 771 28.14 -48.63 -0.36
C ALA A 771 28.60 -47.19 -0.63
N GLY A 772 27.84 -46.21 -0.15
CA GLY A 772 28.06 -44.78 -0.35
C GLY A 772 27.19 -44.17 -1.44
N GLU A 773 26.68 -44.97 -2.38
CA GLU A 773 25.70 -44.49 -3.37
C GLU A 773 24.37 -44.15 -2.69
N ALA A 774 23.59 -43.29 -3.33
CA ALA A 774 22.33 -42.82 -2.77
C ALA A 774 21.25 -42.57 -3.81
N ILE A 775 19.99 -42.74 -3.40
CA ILE A 775 18.82 -42.32 -4.18
C ILE A 775 18.18 -41.14 -3.47
N ARG A 776 17.96 -40.02 -4.16
CA ARG A 776 17.27 -38.84 -3.66
C ARG A 776 15.96 -38.60 -4.36
N PHE A 777 14.91 -38.27 -3.61
CA PHE A 777 13.62 -37.88 -4.16
C PHE A 777 12.82 -37.05 -3.16
N GLU A 778 11.92 -36.23 -3.67
CA GLU A 778 11.01 -35.43 -2.86
C GLU A 778 9.62 -36.07 -2.85
N THR A 779 8.89 -35.92 -1.76
CA THR A 779 7.44 -36.16 -1.72
C THR A 779 6.72 -34.84 -1.48
N PHE A 780 5.58 -34.69 -2.14
CA PHE A 780 4.69 -33.55 -1.96
C PHE A 780 3.36 -34.06 -1.39
N ALA A 781 2.86 -33.40 -0.34
CA ALA A 781 1.55 -33.62 0.22
C ALA A 781 0.46 -32.95 -0.62
N SER A 782 -0.77 -33.46 -0.52
CA SER A 782 -1.99 -32.89 -1.09
C SER A 782 -2.50 -31.67 -0.32
N ALA A 783 -1.59 -30.75 0.07
CA ALA A 783 -1.87 -29.60 0.90
C ALA A 783 -1.04 -28.39 0.47
N LYS A 784 -1.52 -27.17 0.74
CA LYS A 784 -0.76 -25.93 0.56
C LYS A 784 -0.85 -25.03 1.80
N PRO A 785 0.19 -24.25 2.12
CA PRO A 785 0.13 -23.30 3.21
C PRO A 785 -0.85 -22.16 2.87
N LEU A 786 -1.57 -21.71 3.88
CA LEU A 786 -2.49 -20.58 3.84
C LEU A 786 -2.18 -19.66 5.01
N MET A 787 -2.05 -18.36 4.74
CA MET A 787 -1.92 -17.33 5.77
C MET A 787 -3.26 -16.64 5.96
N ALA A 788 -3.83 -16.78 7.15
CA ALA A 788 -5.02 -16.06 7.59
C ALA A 788 -4.61 -14.94 8.55
N LEU A 789 -5.24 -13.78 8.43
CA LEU A 789 -4.96 -12.62 9.26
C LEU A 789 -6.27 -12.04 9.80
N ARG A 790 -6.33 -11.80 11.10
CA ARG A 790 -7.46 -11.15 11.78
C ARG A 790 -7.00 -9.80 12.32
N THR A 791 -7.76 -8.75 12.02
CA THR A 791 -7.53 -7.39 12.52
C THR A 791 -8.70 -6.97 13.38
N VAL A 792 -8.40 -6.46 14.58
CA VAL A 792 -9.39 -5.91 15.52
C VAL A 792 -9.14 -4.42 15.60
N GLN A 793 -10.12 -3.59 15.27
CA GLN A 793 -10.04 -2.13 15.40
C GLN A 793 -10.33 -1.67 16.82
N ALA A 794 -9.66 -0.59 17.24
CA ALA A 794 -9.96 0.08 18.50
C ALA A 794 -11.40 0.59 18.53
N GLY A 795 -12.11 0.25 19.59
CA GLY A 795 -13.49 0.70 19.78
C GLY A 795 -14.17 -0.01 20.93
N HIS A 796 -15.39 0.42 21.22
CA HIS A 796 -16.24 -0.21 22.21
C HIS A 796 -17.20 -1.15 21.48
N SER A 797 -16.88 -2.44 21.46
CA SER A 797 -17.81 -3.49 21.04
C SER A 797 -18.15 -4.36 22.24
N GLN A 798 -19.42 -4.74 22.36
CA GLN A 798 -19.87 -5.74 23.31
C GLN A 798 -20.67 -6.78 22.54
N ILE A 799 -19.95 -7.72 21.92
CA ILE A 799 -20.56 -8.92 21.36
C ILE A 799 -20.24 -10.12 22.26
N THR A 800 -21.25 -10.94 22.53
CA THR A 800 -21.11 -12.13 23.38
C THR A 800 -20.59 -13.34 22.61
N THR A 801 -20.75 -13.36 21.28
CA THR A 801 -20.28 -14.42 20.38
C THR A 801 -19.88 -13.83 19.05
N ASP A 802 -18.66 -14.11 18.60
CA ASP A 802 -18.20 -13.84 17.24
C ASP A 802 -17.89 -15.13 16.50
N LYS A 803 -18.11 -15.16 15.19
CA LYS A 803 -17.84 -16.31 14.34
C LYS A 803 -17.51 -15.85 12.93
N ALA A 804 -16.46 -16.43 12.37
CA ALA A 804 -16.18 -16.41 10.94
C ALA A 804 -16.07 -17.85 10.42
N VAL A 805 -16.37 -18.06 9.15
CA VAL A 805 -16.29 -19.40 8.52
C VAL A 805 -15.34 -19.35 7.33
N LEU A 806 -14.29 -20.15 7.40
CA LEU A 806 -13.42 -20.46 6.26
C LEU A 806 -14.00 -21.66 5.51
N SER A 807 -14.30 -21.48 4.24
CA SER A 807 -14.75 -22.55 3.35
C SER A 807 -13.59 -23.06 2.51
N PHE A 808 -13.38 -24.38 2.48
CA PHE A 808 -12.47 -25.07 1.56
C PHE A 808 -13.29 -25.95 0.62
N ARG A 809 -13.07 -25.78 -0.69
CA ARG A 809 -13.81 -26.48 -1.75
C ARG A 809 -12.88 -26.85 -2.90
N GLY A 810 -13.36 -27.73 -3.76
CA GLY A 810 -12.71 -28.13 -5.00
C GLY A 810 -13.65 -29.06 -5.77
N ASN A 811 -13.24 -29.47 -6.96
CA ASN A 811 -13.99 -30.41 -7.78
C ASN A 811 -13.30 -31.77 -7.78
N GLU A 812 -14.10 -32.84 -7.80
CA GLU A 812 -13.57 -34.17 -8.03
C GLU A 812 -13.13 -34.32 -9.50
N SER A 813 -11.99 -34.97 -9.72
CA SER A 813 -11.41 -35.24 -11.05
C SER A 813 -12.15 -36.28 -11.87
#